data_AF-A0A959I076-F1
#
_entry.id   AF-A0A959I076-F1
#
_cell.length_a   1.000
_cell.length_b   1.000
_cell.length_c   1.000
_cell.angle_alpha   90.00
_cell.angle_beta   90.00
_cell.angle_gamma   90.00
#
_symmetry.space_group_name_H-M   'P 1'
#
loop_
_entity.id
_entity.type
_entity.pdbx_description
1 polymer ?
#
loop_
_entity_poly.entity_id
_entity_poly.type
_entity_poly.pdbx_seq_one_letter_code
_entity_poly.pdbx_strand_id
1 'polypeptide(L)'
;MRKALLSIFTVLIIVGPALAQNVLPIGKWRSHLPLRTGKFVTQSEDKVYYSTNYSILELDKEELSTRFLSKVNGLSNIGIEFIRYNPLSDILIVVYKNTVIDLIKPGGEIVTMSQIRNFSNFIGEKRIFDIHIENDSMVYLAANYGVSKINIFANEFAFTTFTGIAVKSVHLFDGAIYAATEEGVYRAMVSNVNLDDFGNWKLLGPEDGFPLDYKAKAFATFNGTLHLGINDTLWRYTDNRLEFVHYENGSTLEFLTHEGTHLLAGFRPGRIVYFHPDGTQGIIIGNCVETPNYAIEDSKGRLWFGNDRVRNGFRMSTGVTEFCSVMEFDSPWSESAWDMDVVNGELWLATGGLDQTLSARFNSDGFASFIDGQWTIYNRQLREDLKGPDPTTNDDDPVDFVTILAQPGNGKVFVGSYTEGLIELEGDNITQYTEINSSLQRAIGDPRVRVSSLALDDEGNLWVANNSAPEPLSVRLADGTWRSFSMPGCNQNQVFDLAIDDEGYKWLRLGNTSAGVLVFDEGALDDPTDDRCRVFTSNNSDLATNNVNCLAADLEGNIWVGTTEGIFIFECGGSAFEPECRGSRRIVEVDGFGAFLLETEEVQAIAVDGANRKWVGTKNGVFLLSANGEEQVARFTEDNSPLFDNDVIEIAVDQESGEVFIATVTGMLSYQSDAVAGGRTHKSEIEVFPNPVREDYDG
;
A
#
# COMPACT_ATOMS: atom_id res chain seq x y z
N MET A 1 -37.45 -19.43 -38.62
CA MET A 1 -36.75 -18.16 -38.35
C MET A 1 -37.51 -17.36 -37.30
N ARG A 2 -37.18 -17.52 -36.02
CA ARG A 2 -37.61 -16.61 -34.95
C ARG A 2 -36.35 -16.26 -34.17
N LYS A 3 -35.97 -14.98 -34.24
CA LYS A 3 -34.82 -14.40 -33.55
C LYS A 3 -35.13 -14.36 -32.05
N ALA A 4 -34.30 -15.00 -31.24
CA ALA A 4 -34.29 -14.82 -29.80
C ALA A 4 -33.48 -13.54 -29.48
N LEU A 5 -34.09 -12.62 -28.74
CA LEU A 5 -33.37 -11.51 -28.11
C LEU A 5 -32.69 -12.04 -26.86
N LEU A 6 -31.34 -12.00 -26.86
CA LEU A 6 -30.54 -12.10 -25.65
C LEU A 6 -30.65 -10.76 -24.92
N SER A 7 -31.20 -10.75 -23.71
CA SER A 7 -31.14 -9.58 -22.81
C SER A 7 -29.98 -9.82 -21.84
N ILE A 8 -28.89 -9.08 -22.02
CA ILE A 8 -27.78 -9.00 -21.07
C ILE A 8 -28.23 -8.00 -20.00
N PHE A 9 -28.50 -8.47 -18.80
CA PHE A 9 -28.81 -7.64 -17.64
C PHE A 9 -27.50 -7.41 -16.88
N THR A 10 -26.78 -6.34 -17.20
CA THR A 10 -25.69 -5.84 -16.36
C THR A 10 -26.33 -5.09 -15.20
N VAL A 11 -26.42 -5.72 -14.04
CA VAL A 11 -26.88 -5.05 -12.81
C VAL A 11 -25.72 -4.23 -12.26
N LEU A 12 -25.71 -2.93 -12.58
CA LEU A 12 -24.86 -1.94 -11.93
C LEU A 12 -25.55 -1.56 -10.62
N ILE A 13 -25.07 -2.05 -9.47
CA ILE A 13 -25.61 -1.65 -8.16
C ILE A 13 -24.88 -0.37 -7.74
N ILE A 14 -25.56 0.76 -7.93
CA ILE A 14 -25.16 2.04 -7.34
C ILE A 14 -25.65 2.02 -5.89
N VAL A 15 -24.73 1.82 -4.94
CA VAL A 15 -25.00 2.05 -3.51
C VAL A 15 -25.08 3.57 -3.35
N GLY A 16 -26.25 4.11 -3.01
CA GLY A 16 -26.38 5.53 -2.71
C GLY A 16 -25.62 5.89 -1.44
N PRO A 17 -24.96 7.06 -1.37
CA PRO A 17 -24.22 7.44 -0.18
C PRO A 17 -25.22 7.73 0.94
N ALA A 18 -25.22 6.88 1.97
CA ALA A 18 -25.55 7.38 3.29
C ALA A 18 -24.45 8.39 3.63
N LEU A 19 -24.77 9.69 3.66
CA LEU A 19 -23.88 10.73 4.17
C LEU A 19 -23.70 10.49 5.67
N ALA A 20 -22.89 9.49 6.02
CA ALA A 20 -22.19 9.49 7.29
C ALA A 20 -21.31 10.74 7.27
N GLN A 21 -21.35 11.52 8.35
CA GLN A 21 -20.42 12.63 8.51
C GLN A 21 -19.00 12.07 8.34
N ASN A 22 -18.28 12.51 7.31
CA ASN A 22 -16.89 12.13 7.03
C ASN A 22 -15.93 12.86 8.01
N VAL A 23 -16.36 13.01 9.27
CA VAL A 23 -15.66 13.75 10.31
C VAL A 23 -14.90 12.75 11.16
N LEU A 24 -13.58 12.83 11.13
CA LEU A 24 -12.70 12.03 11.96
C LEU A 24 -12.53 12.72 13.33
N PRO A 25 -12.82 12.06 14.47
CA PRO A 25 -12.61 12.67 15.78
C PRO A 25 -11.11 12.88 16.07
N ILE A 26 -10.78 13.92 16.85
CA ILE A 26 -9.39 14.20 17.28
C ILE A 26 -8.75 12.96 17.90
N GLY A 27 -7.50 12.67 17.52
CA GLY A 27 -6.76 11.50 18.00
C GLY A 27 -7.13 10.19 17.32
N LYS A 28 -8.08 10.18 16.37
CA LYS A 28 -8.45 8.98 15.61
C LYS A 28 -7.75 8.90 14.26
N TRP A 29 -7.68 7.68 13.77
CA TRP A 29 -7.05 7.31 12.51
C TRP A 29 -8.11 6.82 11.52
N ARG A 30 -7.88 7.03 10.23
CA ARG A 30 -8.62 6.35 9.14
C ARG A 30 -7.66 5.83 8.07
N SER A 31 -8.00 4.70 7.46
CA SER A 31 -7.19 4.03 6.45
C SER A 31 -7.60 4.43 5.03
N HIS A 32 -6.61 4.62 4.14
CA HIS A 32 -6.81 4.84 2.70
C HIS A 32 -6.07 3.76 1.90
N LEU A 33 -6.56 2.53 2.02
CA LEU A 33 -5.92 1.34 1.44
C LEU A 33 -6.55 0.96 0.09
N PRO A 34 -5.79 0.43 -0.87
CA PRO A 34 -6.35 -0.03 -2.15
C PRO A 34 -7.20 -1.30 -1.95
N LEU A 35 -8.44 -1.27 -2.45
CA LEU A 35 -9.42 -2.35 -2.34
C LEU A 35 -9.74 -2.94 -3.73
N ARG A 36 -8.68 -3.29 -4.46
CA ARG A 36 -8.76 -3.61 -5.90
C ARG A 36 -8.79 -5.11 -6.20
N THR A 37 -8.33 -5.98 -5.31
CA THR A 37 -8.40 -7.44 -5.53
C THR A 37 -8.41 -8.20 -4.22
N GLY A 38 -9.30 -9.19 -4.11
CA GLY A 38 -9.26 -10.19 -3.05
C GLY A 38 -8.25 -11.27 -3.40
N LYS A 39 -7.24 -11.48 -2.57
CA LYS A 39 -6.15 -12.45 -2.76
C LYS A 39 -6.51 -13.83 -2.27
N PHE A 40 -7.07 -13.94 -1.06
CA PHE A 40 -7.60 -15.20 -0.52
C PHE A 40 -9.02 -15.01 -0.04
N VAL A 41 -9.77 -16.11 0.00
CA VAL A 41 -11.18 -16.12 0.37
C VAL A 41 -11.47 -17.29 1.31
N THR A 42 -12.37 -17.07 2.27
CA THR A 42 -12.93 -18.10 3.16
C THR A 42 -14.35 -17.68 3.55
N GLN A 43 -15.10 -18.50 4.28
CA GLN A 43 -16.49 -18.19 4.62
C GLN A 43 -16.91 -18.74 5.98
N SER A 44 -17.87 -18.04 6.57
CA SER A 44 -18.73 -18.54 7.64
C SER A 44 -20.06 -19.04 7.05
N GLU A 45 -21.09 -19.30 7.86
CA GLU A 45 -22.42 -19.62 7.34
C GLU A 45 -23.03 -18.44 6.58
N ASP A 46 -22.95 -17.24 7.15
CA ASP A 46 -23.64 -16.01 6.72
C ASP A 46 -22.74 -15.02 5.96
N LYS A 47 -21.41 -15.09 6.13
CA LYS A 47 -20.46 -14.16 5.49
C LYS A 47 -19.39 -14.83 4.64
N VAL A 48 -18.91 -14.08 3.65
CA VAL A 48 -17.68 -14.35 2.91
C VAL A 48 -16.61 -13.36 3.38
N TYR A 49 -15.40 -13.87 3.59
CA TYR A 49 -14.25 -13.06 3.95
C TYR A 49 -13.24 -13.10 2.82
N TYR A 50 -12.82 -11.92 2.35
CA TYR A 50 -11.68 -11.78 1.46
C TYR A 50 -10.53 -11.10 2.19
N SER A 51 -9.30 -11.48 1.87
CA SER A 51 -8.11 -10.71 2.26
C SER A 51 -7.54 -9.99 1.06
N THR A 52 -7.08 -8.76 1.27
CA THR A 52 -6.10 -8.08 0.41
C THR A 52 -4.71 -8.26 1.04
N ASN A 53 -3.69 -7.54 0.56
CA ASN A 53 -2.43 -7.47 1.32
C ASN A 53 -2.58 -6.68 2.65
N TYR A 54 -3.59 -5.81 2.75
CA TYR A 54 -3.66 -4.75 3.77
C TYR A 54 -4.86 -4.88 4.71
N SER A 55 -5.92 -5.52 4.24
CA SER A 55 -7.23 -5.50 4.88
C SER A 55 -8.01 -6.79 4.65
N ILE A 56 -9.03 -7.00 5.47
CA ILE A 56 -10.04 -8.04 5.32
C ILE A 56 -11.35 -7.37 4.94
N LEU A 57 -11.98 -7.86 3.88
CA LEU A 57 -13.35 -7.54 3.51
C LEU A 57 -14.26 -8.62 4.09
N GLU A 58 -15.17 -8.23 4.98
CA GLU A 58 -16.36 -9.01 5.33
C GLU A 58 -17.50 -8.65 4.39
N LEU A 59 -18.14 -9.65 3.81
CA LEU A 59 -19.29 -9.51 2.93
C LEU A 59 -20.43 -10.40 3.44
N ASP A 60 -21.58 -9.80 3.74
CA ASP A 60 -22.79 -10.55 4.02
C ASP A 60 -23.29 -11.27 2.77
N LYS A 61 -23.63 -12.56 2.87
CA LYS A 61 -24.02 -13.39 1.74
C LYS A 61 -25.38 -13.05 1.15
N GLU A 62 -26.28 -12.44 1.92
CA GLU A 62 -27.66 -12.16 1.52
C GLU A 62 -27.85 -10.68 1.18
N GLU A 63 -27.44 -9.80 2.09
CA GLU A 63 -27.58 -8.36 1.93
C GLU A 63 -26.47 -7.75 1.06
N LEU A 64 -25.35 -8.49 0.87
CA LEU A 64 -24.15 -8.01 0.20
C LEU A 64 -23.56 -6.73 0.85
N SER A 65 -23.92 -6.46 2.10
CA SER A 65 -23.33 -5.37 2.89
C SER A 65 -21.88 -5.70 3.21
N THR A 66 -21.02 -4.68 3.18
CA THR A 66 -19.58 -4.84 3.36
C THR A 66 -19.04 -4.12 4.57
N ARG A 67 -17.97 -4.68 5.14
CA ARG A 67 -17.16 -4.06 6.18
C ARG A 67 -15.69 -4.38 5.92
N PHE A 68 -14.82 -3.39 6.08
CA PHE A 68 -13.38 -3.59 5.97
C PHE A 68 -12.73 -3.55 7.36
N LEU A 69 -11.74 -4.43 7.56
CA LEU A 69 -10.89 -4.46 8.74
C LEU A 69 -9.44 -4.24 8.29
N SER A 70 -8.79 -3.23 8.84
CA SER A 70 -7.36 -2.94 8.67
C SER A 70 -6.68 -2.81 10.03
N LYS A 71 -5.40 -2.41 10.06
CA LYS A 71 -4.69 -2.10 11.31
C LYS A 71 -5.39 -1.00 12.13
N VAL A 72 -6.00 -0.02 11.46
CA VAL A 72 -6.84 1.02 12.10
C VAL A 72 -8.05 0.41 12.83
N ASN A 73 -8.54 -0.73 12.37
CA ASN A 73 -9.68 -1.43 12.96
C ASN A 73 -9.27 -2.52 13.97
N GLY A 74 -8.00 -2.59 14.35
CA GLY A 74 -7.49 -3.49 15.39
C GLY A 74 -6.74 -4.72 14.88
N LEU A 75 -6.58 -4.92 13.57
CA LEU A 75 -5.63 -5.91 13.06
C LEU A 75 -4.22 -5.55 13.54
N SER A 76 -3.40 -6.54 13.86
CA SER A 76 -2.08 -6.29 14.44
C SER A 76 -1.01 -5.93 13.40
N ASN A 77 -1.17 -6.39 12.16
CA ASN A 77 -0.16 -6.29 11.12
C ASN A 77 -0.77 -5.98 9.74
N ILE A 78 0.11 -5.58 8.83
CA ILE A 78 -0.09 -5.53 7.38
C ILE A 78 0.60 -6.74 6.71
N GLY A 79 0.34 -6.97 5.43
CA GLY A 79 0.94 -8.08 4.69
C GLY A 79 0.28 -9.42 5.02
N ILE A 80 -1.06 -9.48 4.91
CA ILE A 80 -1.82 -10.73 5.07
C ILE A 80 -1.34 -11.74 4.01
N GLU A 81 -0.97 -12.92 4.49
CA GLU A 81 -0.53 -14.05 3.66
C GLU A 81 -1.73 -14.88 3.21
N PHE A 82 -2.61 -15.28 4.13
CA PHE A 82 -3.91 -15.87 3.82
C PHE A 82 -4.84 -15.82 5.05
N ILE A 83 -6.11 -16.18 4.84
CA ILE A 83 -7.14 -16.28 5.88
C ILE A 83 -7.84 -17.65 5.86
N ARG A 84 -8.29 -18.11 7.03
CA ARG A 84 -9.05 -19.35 7.21
C ARG A 84 -10.11 -19.18 8.30
N TYR A 85 -11.36 -19.51 8.00
CA TYR A 85 -12.44 -19.52 8.99
C TYR A 85 -12.57 -20.90 9.63
N ASN A 86 -12.64 -20.97 10.96
CA ASN A 86 -13.00 -22.18 11.67
C ASN A 86 -14.52 -22.20 11.94
N PRO A 87 -15.30 -23.01 11.18
CA PRO A 87 -16.76 -23.03 11.33
C PRO A 87 -17.25 -23.70 12.61
N LEU A 88 -16.36 -24.32 13.40
CA LEU A 88 -16.73 -24.99 14.65
C LEU A 88 -16.61 -24.07 15.86
N SER A 89 -15.86 -22.97 15.75
CA SER A 89 -15.66 -22.00 16.83
C SER A 89 -15.98 -20.55 16.46
N ASP A 90 -16.40 -20.32 15.20
CA ASP A 90 -16.67 -19.00 14.64
C ASP A 90 -15.49 -18.02 14.74
N ILE A 91 -14.28 -18.55 14.53
CA ILE A 91 -13.03 -17.78 14.54
C ILE A 91 -12.50 -17.61 13.12
N LEU A 92 -12.24 -16.36 12.72
CA LEU A 92 -11.44 -16.07 11.54
C LEU A 92 -9.96 -15.99 11.93
N ILE A 93 -9.16 -16.88 11.34
CA ILE A 93 -7.71 -16.94 11.51
C ILE A 93 -7.06 -16.16 10.37
N VAL A 94 -6.27 -15.15 10.73
CA VAL A 94 -5.56 -14.27 9.80
C VAL A 94 -4.07 -14.51 9.96
N VAL A 95 -3.41 -14.97 8.90
CA VAL A 95 -1.97 -15.26 8.93
C VAL A 95 -1.24 -14.19 8.15
N TYR A 96 -0.23 -13.57 8.76
CA TYR A 96 0.61 -12.56 8.13
C TYR A 96 1.90 -13.16 7.57
N LYS A 97 2.50 -12.48 6.59
CA LYS A 97 3.79 -12.86 5.98
C LYS A 97 4.92 -12.99 7.01
N ASN A 98 4.88 -12.16 8.05
CA ASN A 98 5.84 -12.18 9.15
C ASN A 98 5.50 -13.23 10.23
N THR A 99 4.56 -14.14 9.97
CA THR A 99 4.13 -15.26 10.83
C THR A 99 3.42 -14.87 12.13
N VAL A 100 3.04 -13.61 12.27
CA VAL A 100 2.01 -13.24 13.24
C VAL A 100 0.69 -13.84 12.80
N ILE A 101 -0.15 -14.22 13.76
CA ILE A 101 -1.50 -14.74 13.53
C ILE A 101 -2.46 -13.91 14.37
N ASP A 102 -3.48 -13.32 13.74
CA ASP A 102 -4.63 -12.75 14.46
C ASP A 102 -5.78 -13.74 14.46
N LEU A 103 -6.43 -13.88 15.61
CA LEU A 103 -7.65 -14.66 15.81
C LEU A 103 -8.79 -13.68 16.07
N ILE A 104 -9.64 -13.49 15.06
CA ILE A 104 -10.84 -12.67 15.21
C ILE A 104 -11.94 -13.57 15.77
N LYS A 105 -12.26 -13.35 17.05
CA LYS A 105 -13.23 -14.13 17.82
C LYS A 105 -14.67 -13.69 17.53
N PRO A 106 -15.67 -14.50 17.90
CA PRO A 106 -17.07 -14.08 17.89
C PRO A 106 -17.25 -12.78 18.69
N GLY A 107 -17.94 -11.79 18.12
CA GLY A 107 -18.10 -10.46 18.71
C GLY A 107 -17.03 -9.44 18.33
N GLY A 108 -15.98 -9.86 17.58
CA GLY A 108 -15.00 -8.96 16.97
C GLY A 108 -13.74 -8.68 17.81
N GLU A 109 -13.56 -9.36 18.94
CA GLU A 109 -12.29 -9.31 19.69
C GLU A 109 -11.17 -9.92 18.85
N ILE A 110 -10.02 -9.24 18.79
CA ILE A 110 -8.83 -9.70 18.05
C ILE A 110 -7.77 -10.12 19.04
N VAL A 111 -7.35 -11.40 18.96
CA VAL A 111 -6.28 -11.96 19.78
C VAL A 111 -5.08 -12.27 18.90
N THR A 112 -3.94 -11.63 19.19
CA THR A 112 -2.71 -11.76 18.40
C THR A 112 -1.76 -12.80 18.98
N MET A 113 -1.23 -13.66 18.11
CA MET A 113 -0.20 -14.67 18.40
C MET A 113 1.08 -14.34 17.63
N SER A 114 2.18 -14.09 18.36
CA SER A 114 3.49 -13.77 17.77
C SER A 114 4.58 -14.79 18.13
N GLN A 115 4.21 -15.93 18.74
CA GLN A 115 5.18 -16.92 19.22
C GLN A 115 6.08 -17.47 18.10
N ILE A 116 5.54 -17.73 16.89
CA ILE A 116 6.30 -18.27 15.75
C ILE A 116 7.35 -17.25 15.29
N ARG A 117 6.93 -16.00 15.08
CA ARG A 117 7.82 -14.89 14.72
C ARG A 117 8.99 -14.79 15.70
N ASN A 118 8.67 -14.76 17.00
CA ASN A 118 9.63 -14.54 18.07
C ASN A 118 10.49 -15.78 18.42
N PHE A 119 10.22 -16.96 17.83
CA PHE A 119 10.95 -18.19 18.14
C PHE A 119 12.39 -18.18 17.58
N SER A 120 13.37 -17.78 18.37
CA SER A 120 14.76 -17.61 17.90
C SER A 120 15.51 -18.90 17.58
N ASN A 121 15.03 -20.07 18.04
CA ASN A 121 15.74 -21.35 17.91
C ASN A 121 15.56 -22.03 16.54
N PHE A 122 14.80 -21.43 15.62
CA PHE A 122 14.72 -21.85 14.22
C PHE A 122 15.38 -20.80 13.34
N ILE A 123 16.40 -21.21 12.58
CA ILE A 123 17.14 -20.36 11.65
C ILE A 123 16.49 -20.47 10.27
N GLY A 124 16.08 -19.33 9.70
CA GLY A 124 15.49 -19.25 8.37
C GLY A 124 14.07 -18.70 8.36
N GLU A 125 13.46 -18.67 7.16
CA GLU A 125 12.10 -18.20 6.94
C GLU A 125 11.09 -19.17 7.57
N LYS A 126 10.12 -18.66 8.33
CA LYS A 126 9.11 -19.47 9.05
C LYS A 126 7.72 -19.41 8.42
N ARG A 127 7.64 -19.03 7.14
CA ARG A 127 6.38 -18.85 6.41
C ARG A 127 5.44 -20.03 6.59
N ILE A 128 4.18 -19.72 6.86
CA ILE A 128 3.08 -20.66 6.97
C ILE A 128 2.41 -20.72 5.59
N PHE A 129 2.11 -21.92 5.11
CA PHE A 129 1.52 -22.15 3.78
C PHE A 129 0.06 -22.62 3.84
N ASP A 130 -0.34 -23.30 4.91
CA ASP A 130 -1.68 -23.87 5.01
C ASP A 130 -2.10 -24.08 6.47
N ILE A 131 -3.42 -24.14 6.68
CA ILE A 131 -4.04 -24.51 7.97
C ILE A 131 -5.11 -25.56 7.72
N HIS A 132 -5.03 -26.66 8.46
CA HIS A 132 -6.08 -27.66 8.54
C HIS A 132 -6.80 -27.59 9.89
N ILE A 133 -8.13 -27.49 9.85
CA ILE A 133 -8.98 -27.43 11.05
C ILE A 133 -9.34 -28.85 11.48
N GLU A 134 -8.96 -29.23 12.70
CA GLU A 134 -9.33 -30.53 13.29
C GLU A 134 -10.66 -30.44 14.04
N ASN A 135 -10.80 -29.40 14.86
CA ASN A 135 -12.01 -29.13 15.65
C ASN A 135 -12.10 -27.63 16.00
N ASP A 136 -13.00 -27.28 16.92
CA ASP A 136 -13.24 -25.92 17.41
C ASP A 136 -11.98 -25.22 17.95
N SER A 137 -11.11 -25.97 18.63
CA SER A 137 -9.95 -25.43 19.34
C SER A 137 -8.62 -25.80 18.70
N MET A 138 -8.53 -26.88 17.91
CA MET A 138 -7.27 -27.39 17.39
C MET A 138 -7.14 -27.22 15.88
N VAL A 139 -6.02 -26.66 15.46
CA VAL A 139 -5.63 -26.51 14.05
C VAL A 139 -4.21 -27.02 13.82
N TYR A 140 -3.93 -27.50 12.61
CA TYR A 140 -2.59 -27.86 12.15
C TYR A 140 -2.07 -26.79 11.20
N LEU A 141 -0.83 -26.37 11.38
CA LEU A 141 -0.11 -25.47 10.47
C LEU A 141 0.86 -26.27 9.61
N ALA A 142 0.88 -26.00 8.31
CA ALA A 142 1.97 -26.37 7.41
C ALA A 142 2.89 -25.16 7.21
N ALA A 143 4.18 -25.31 7.45
CA ALA A 143 5.13 -24.21 7.38
C ALA A 143 6.50 -24.64 6.84
N ASN A 144 7.36 -23.68 6.56
CA ASN A 144 8.76 -23.92 6.16
C ASN A 144 9.52 -24.79 7.18
N TYR A 145 9.21 -24.63 8.47
CA TYR A 145 9.86 -25.38 9.53
C TYR A 145 9.30 -26.80 9.71
N GLY A 146 8.12 -27.11 9.15
CA GLY A 146 7.46 -28.41 9.31
C GLY A 146 5.98 -28.29 9.63
N VAL A 147 5.50 -29.14 10.57
CA VAL A 147 4.09 -29.20 10.98
C VAL A 147 3.96 -28.75 12.43
N SER A 148 2.92 -27.99 12.77
CA SER A 148 2.56 -27.71 14.16
C SER A 148 1.09 -27.94 14.42
N LYS A 149 0.74 -28.38 15.62
CA LYS A 149 -0.65 -28.39 16.10
C LYS A 149 -0.81 -27.34 17.18
N ILE A 150 -1.82 -26.48 17.05
CA ILE A 150 -2.05 -25.34 17.92
C ILE A 150 -3.47 -25.39 18.48
N ASN A 151 -3.60 -25.10 19.77
CA ASN A 151 -4.85 -24.76 20.41
C ASN A 151 -5.11 -23.25 20.29
N ILE A 152 -6.08 -22.85 19.46
CA ILE A 152 -6.42 -21.44 19.19
C ILE A 152 -7.28 -20.78 20.28
N PHE A 153 -7.71 -21.52 21.30
CA PHE A 153 -8.36 -20.95 22.49
C PHE A 153 -7.33 -20.64 23.59
N ALA A 154 -6.38 -21.55 23.81
CA ALA A 154 -5.33 -21.40 24.80
C ALA A 154 -4.09 -20.64 24.27
N ASN A 155 -3.98 -20.47 22.95
CA ASN A 155 -2.79 -19.95 22.26
C ASN A 155 -1.52 -20.79 22.53
N GLU A 156 -1.67 -22.11 22.60
CA GLU A 156 -0.62 -23.06 22.97
C GLU A 156 -0.33 -24.07 21.85
N PHE A 157 0.95 -24.42 21.67
CA PHE A 157 1.36 -25.48 20.75
C PHE A 157 1.21 -26.84 21.44
N ALA A 158 0.42 -27.73 20.86
CA ALA A 158 0.32 -29.12 21.30
C ALA A 158 1.59 -29.90 20.90
N PHE A 159 2.07 -29.70 19.68
CA PHE A 159 3.37 -30.19 19.23
C PHE A 159 3.86 -29.40 18.00
N THR A 160 5.16 -29.48 17.74
CA THR A 160 5.79 -29.04 16.50
C THR A 160 6.76 -30.11 16.03
N THR A 161 6.58 -30.60 14.80
CA THR A 161 7.50 -31.50 14.11
C THR A 161 8.40 -30.66 13.20
N PHE A 162 9.69 -30.58 13.54
CA PHE A 162 10.67 -29.96 12.66
C PHE A 162 11.15 -30.97 11.62
N THR A 163 10.72 -30.80 10.38
CA THR A 163 10.96 -31.75 9.29
C THR A 163 12.29 -31.52 8.57
N GLY A 164 12.86 -30.31 8.68
CA GLY A 164 13.97 -29.86 7.85
C GLY A 164 13.60 -29.61 6.39
N ILE A 165 12.33 -29.81 6.02
CA ILE A 165 11.79 -29.68 4.66
C ILE A 165 10.49 -28.90 4.73
N ALA A 166 10.31 -27.88 3.89
CA ALA A 166 9.09 -27.09 3.89
C ALA A 166 7.84 -27.95 3.62
N VAL A 167 6.85 -27.86 4.51
CA VAL A 167 5.55 -28.51 4.34
C VAL A 167 4.60 -27.50 3.72
N LYS A 168 4.10 -27.80 2.52
CA LYS A 168 3.26 -26.90 1.72
C LYS A 168 1.77 -27.00 2.04
N SER A 169 1.32 -28.18 2.47
CA SER A 169 -0.05 -28.41 2.92
C SER A 169 -0.07 -29.55 3.93
N VAL A 170 -1.02 -29.51 4.86
CA VAL A 170 -1.24 -30.54 5.88
C VAL A 170 -2.71 -30.94 5.86
N HIS A 171 -3.02 -32.22 6.01
CA HIS A 171 -4.41 -32.69 6.00
C HIS A 171 -4.61 -33.92 6.87
N LEU A 172 -5.73 -33.98 7.59
CA LEU A 172 -6.14 -35.19 8.30
C LEU A 172 -7.06 -36.04 7.41
N PHE A 173 -6.74 -37.32 7.31
CA PHE A 173 -7.60 -38.29 6.64
C PHE A 173 -7.41 -39.68 7.26
N ASP A 174 -8.52 -40.36 7.55
CA ASP A 174 -8.54 -41.73 8.08
C ASP A 174 -7.61 -41.97 9.29
N GLY A 175 -7.61 -41.03 10.25
CA GLY A 175 -6.81 -41.12 11.48
C GLY A 175 -5.31 -40.88 11.30
N ALA A 176 -4.88 -40.43 10.11
CA ALA A 176 -3.50 -40.07 9.81
C ALA A 176 -3.37 -38.59 9.42
N ILE A 177 -2.19 -38.03 9.70
CA ILE A 177 -1.73 -36.72 9.26
C ILE A 177 -0.91 -36.91 7.99
N TYR A 178 -1.27 -36.19 6.94
CA TYR A 178 -0.56 -36.14 5.67
C TYR A 178 0.11 -34.77 5.53
N ALA A 179 1.40 -34.76 5.19
CA ALA A 179 2.20 -33.55 5.00
C ALA A 179 2.80 -33.56 3.59
N ALA A 180 2.45 -32.56 2.78
CA ALA A 180 2.90 -32.39 1.40
C ALA A 180 4.21 -31.60 1.37
N THR A 181 5.23 -32.15 0.71
CA THR A 181 6.56 -31.54 0.61
C THR A 181 7.13 -31.64 -0.81
N GLU A 182 8.25 -30.94 -1.04
CA GLU A 182 9.05 -31.06 -2.27
C GLU A 182 9.73 -32.43 -2.43
N GLU A 183 9.74 -33.27 -1.40
CA GLU A 183 10.29 -34.65 -1.47
C GLU A 183 9.19 -35.72 -1.58
N GLY A 184 7.92 -35.32 -1.48
CA GLY A 184 6.77 -36.22 -1.51
C GLY A 184 5.84 -36.04 -0.31
N VAL A 185 5.01 -37.05 -0.04
CA VAL A 185 4.05 -37.03 1.07
C VAL A 185 4.59 -37.80 2.25
N TYR A 186 4.68 -37.14 3.40
CA TYR A 186 4.95 -37.78 4.68
C TYR A 186 3.62 -38.08 5.41
N ARG A 187 3.53 -39.26 6.04
CA ARG A 187 2.36 -39.71 6.79
C ARG A 187 2.73 -40.13 8.22
N ALA A 188 1.97 -39.66 9.21
CA ALA A 188 2.02 -40.15 10.59
C ALA A 188 0.62 -40.45 11.13
N MET A 189 0.47 -41.48 11.98
CA MET A 189 -0.82 -41.77 12.62
C MET A 189 -1.06 -40.79 13.76
N VAL A 190 -2.26 -40.23 13.88
CA VAL A 190 -2.62 -39.29 14.96
C VAL A 190 -2.48 -39.93 16.34
N SER A 191 -2.64 -41.26 16.44
CA SER A 191 -2.46 -42.04 17.66
C SER A 191 -0.99 -42.25 18.07
N ASN A 192 -0.02 -41.75 17.29
CA ASN A 192 1.39 -41.88 17.64
C ASN A 192 1.69 -41.05 18.91
N VAL A 193 2.48 -41.63 19.82
CA VAL A 193 2.81 -41.03 21.11
C VAL A 193 3.82 -39.88 20.97
N ASN A 194 4.61 -39.82 19.88
CA ASN A 194 5.69 -38.84 19.71
C ASN A 194 5.73 -38.22 18.29
N LEU A 195 4.73 -37.40 17.98
CA LEU A 195 4.58 -36.75 16.65
C LEU A 195 5.63 -35.68 16.37
N ASP A 196 6.24 -35.09 17.39
CA ASP A 196 7.35 -34.13 17.33
C ASP A 196 8.62 -34.70 16.69
N ASP A 197 8.88 -36.01 16.84
CA ASP A 197 9.99 -36.70 16.19
C ASP A 197 9.66 -37.04 14.73
N PHE A 198 10.34 -36.38 13.79
CA PHE A 198 10.16 -36.59 12.36
C PHE A 198 10.51 -38.02 11.91
N GLY A 199 11.34 -38.76 12.66
CA GLY A 199 11.63 -40.17 12.40
C GLY A 199 10.41 -41.09 12.50
N ASN A 200 9.33 -40.62 13.14
CA ASN A 200 8.05 -41.32 13.22
C ASN A 200 7.11 -41.09 12.02
N TRP A 201 7.53 -40.25 11.06
CA TRP A 201 6.78 -39.98 9.84
C TRP A 201 7.30 -40.87 8.70
N LYS A 202 6.39 -41.51 7.98
CA LYS A 202 6.72 -42.36 6.82
C LYS A 202 6.60 -41.54 5.53
N LEU A 203 7.70 -41.41 4.78
CA LEU A 203 7.64 -40.98 3.38
C LEU A 203 6.93 -42.06 2.54
N LEU A 204 5.85 -41.69 1.86
CA LEU A 204 5.08 -42.61 1.04
C LEU A 204 5.76 -42.84 -0.30
N GLY A 205 5.99 -44.11 -0.66
CA GLY A 205 6.67 -44.50 -1.90
C GLY A 205 5.90 -45.57 -2.68
N PRO A 206 6.57 -46.30 -3.60
CA PRO A 206 5.93 -47.31 -4.45
C PRO A 206 5.13 -48.38 -3.71
N GLU A 207 5.56 -48.78 -2.50
CA GLU A 207 4.83 -49.74 -1.66
C GLU A 207 3.50 -49.18 -1.11
N ASP A 208 3.39 -47.86 -1.00
CA ASP A 208 2.18 -47.15 -0.58
C ASP A 208 1.34 -46.65 -1.77
N GLY A 209 1.73 -47.00 -3.00
CA GLY A 209 1.05 -46.58 -4.23
C GLY A 209 1.51 -45.24 -4.81
N PHE A 210 2.64 -44.70 -4.35
CA PHE A 210 3.19 -43.41 -4.78
C PHE A 210 4.41 -43.57 -5.71
N PRO A 211 4.74 -42.57 -6.55
CA PRO A 211 5.97 -42.58 -7.34
C PRO A 211 7.23 -42.59 -6.46
N LEU A 212 8.39 -42.88 -7.05
CA LEU A 212 9.66 -42.84 -6.32
C LEU A 212 10.16 -41.42 -6.05
N ASP A 213 9.97 -40.52 -7.02
CA ASP A 213 10.38 -39.12 -6.96
C ASP A 213 9.21 -38.25 -7.45
N TYR A 214 8.68 -37.42 -6.54
CA TYR A 214 7.51 -36.60 -6.80
C TYR A 214 7.37 -35.50 -5.76
N LYS A 215 6.70 -34.41 -6.14
CA LYS A 215 6.42 -33.28 -5.27
C LYS A 215 4.94 -33.25 -4.95
N ALA A 216 4.59 -33.01 -3.70
CA ALA A 216 3.20 -32.84 -3.28
C ALA A 216 2.93 -31.40 -2.85
N LYS A 217 1.72 -30.90 -3.12
CA LYS A 217 1.43 -29.46 -2.89
C LYS A 217 0.12 -29.14 -2.18
N ALA A 218 -0.95 -29.89 -2.45
CA ALA A 218 -2.28 -29.59 -1.92
C ALA A 218 -3.05 -30.88 -1.59
N PHE A 219 -3.97 -30.79 -0.63
CA PHE A 219 -4.86 -31.88 -0.22
C PHE A 219 -6.31 -31.40 -0.14
N ALA A 220 -7.25 -32.32 -0.35
CA ALA A 220 -8.65 -32.17 0.04
C ALA A 220 -9.29 -33.55 0.25
N THR A 221 -10.35 -33.63 1.05
CA THR A 221 -11.20 -34.82 1.10
C THR A 221 -12.44 -34.57 0.26
N PHE A 222 -12.71 -35.46 -0.71
CA PHE A 222 -13.87 -35.37 -1.59
C PHE A 222 -14.45 -36.76 -1.83
N ASN A 223 -15.79 -36.86 -1.72
CA ASN A 223 -16.54 -38.11 -1.88
C ASN A 223 -15.94 -39.29 -1.07
N GLY A 224 -15.57 -39.03 0.19
CA GLY A 224 -15.00 -40.02 1.11
C GLY A 224 -13.56 -40.45 0.82
N THR A 225 -12.86 -39.82 -0.14
CA THR A 225 -11.49 -40.18 -0.53
C THR A 225 -10.54 -38.98 -0.45
N LEU A 226 -9.27 -39.25 -0.20
CA LEU A 226 -8.23 -38.24 -0.20
C LEU A 226 -7.85 -37.87 -1.65
N HIS A 227 -7.92 -36.59 -1.97
CA HIS A 227 -7.42 -36.02 -3.21
C HIS A 227 -6.18 -35.19 -2.92
N LEU A 228 -5.23 -35.22 -3.85
CA LEU A 228 -3.94 -34.59 -3.67
C LEU A 228 -3.29 -34.16 -4.98
N GLY A 229 -2.56 -33.07 -4.91
CA GLY A 229 -1.70 -32.59 -5.98
C GLY A 229 -0.35 -33.26 -5.96
N ILE A 230 0.01 -33.94 -7.04
CA ILE A 230 1.36 -34.44 -7.27
C ILE A 230 1.90 -33.82 -8.57
N ASN A 231 2.98 -33.07 -8.45
CA ASN A 231 3.56 -32.25 -9.52
C ASN A 231 2.51 -31.29 -10.12
N ASP A 232 2.05 -31.54 -11.34
CA ASP A 232 1.06 -30.78 -12.09
C ASP A 232 -0.32 -31.48 -12.17
N THR A 233 -0.46 -32.62 -11.50
CA THR A 233 -1.59 -33.53 -11.69
C THR A 233 -2.38 -33.71 -10.39
N LEU A 234 -3.71 -33.70 -10.51
CA LEU A 234 -4.64 -34.08 -9.46
C LEU A 234 -4.84 -35.60 -9.44
N TRP A 235 -4.65 -36.19 -8.27
CA TRP A 235 -4.84 -37.61 -8.02
C TRP A 235 -5.90 -37.84 -6.94
N ARG A 236 -6.53 -39.00 -7.02
CA ARG A 236 -7.36 -39.58 -5.95
C ARG A 236 -6.61 -40.76 -5.33
N TYR A 237 -6.49 -40.78 -4.01
CA TYR A 237 -5.87 -41.87 -3.27
C TYR A 237 -6.94 -42.76 -2.62
N THR A 238 -7.00 -44.01 -3.06
CA THR A 238 -7.95 -45.03 -2.55
C THR A 238 -7.28 -46.39 -2.62
N ASP A 239 -7.57 -47.31 -1.69
CA ASP A 239 -7.02 -48.68 -1.68
C ASP A 239 -5.49 -48.76 -1.88
N ASN A 240 -4.73 -47.84 -1.27
CA ASN A 240 -3.27 -47.78 -1.38
C ASN A 240 -2.75 -47.63 -2.83
N ARG A 241 -3.51 -46.92 -3.68
CA ARG A 241 -3.15 -46.59 -5.07
C ARG A 241 -3.58 -45.16 -5.41
N LEU A 242 -2.79 -44.53 -6.27
CA LEU A 242 -3.13 -43.26 -6.89
C LEU A 242 -3.90 -43.51 -8.20
N GLU A 243 -5.06 -42.89 -8.31
CA GLU A 243 -5.91 -42.90 -9.50
C GLU A 243 -5.91 -41.51 -10.12
N PHE A 244 -5.62 -41.43 -11.42
CA PHE A 244 -5.58 -40.17 -12.16
C PHE A 244 -6.96 -39.50 -12.16
N VAL A 245 -7.00 -38.20 -11.91
CA VAL A 245 -8.23 -37.39 -11.99
C VAL A 245 -8.13 -36.36 -13.10
N HIS A 246 -7.13 -35.47 -13.06
CA HIS A 246 -7.01 -34.36 -14.02
C HIS A 246 -5.60 -33.75 -14.04
N TYR A 247 -5.20 -33.14 -15.16
CA TYR A 247 -4.03 -32.25 -15.24
C TYR A 247 -4.29 -31.10 -16.22
N GLU A 248 -3.64 -29.95 -16.01
CA GLU A 248 -3.69 -28.81 -16.94
C GLU A 248 -2.31 -28.59 -17.56
N ASN A 249 -2.20 -28.74 -18.89
CA ASN A 249 -0.93 -28.60 -19.59
C ASN A 249 -0.31 -27.21 -19.39
N GLY A 250 0.95 -27.16 -18.96
CA GLY A 250 1.69 -25.91 -18.73
C GLY A 250 1.27 -25.14 -17.46
N SER A 251 0.48 -25.75 -16.58
CA SER A 251 0.04 -25.16 -15.31
C SER A 251 0.37 -26.08 -14.14
N THR A 252 0.60 -25.52 -12.95
CA THR A 252 0.80 -26.27 -11.71
C THR A 252 -0.45 -26.23 -10.86
N LEU A 253 -0.82 -27.35 -10.24
CA LEU A 253 -1.91 -27.37 -9.27
C LEU A 253 -1.46 -26.65 -7.99
N GLU A 254 -2.21 -25.65 -7.56
CA GLU A 254 -1.85 -24.79 -6.42
C GLU A 254 -2.67 -25.07 -5.17
N PHE A 255 -3.97 -25.31 -5.32
CA PHE A 255 -4.86 -25.57 -4.21
C PHE A 255 -5.97 -26.54 -4.58
N LEU A 256 -6.52 -27.17 -3.55
CA LEU A 256 -7.74 -27.96 -3.59
C LEU A 256 -8.66 -27.47 -2.49
N THR A 257 -9.95 -27.33 -2.80
CA THR A 257 -10.97 -26.95 -1.81
C THR A 257 -12.24 -27.76 -2.01
N HIS A 258 -12.91 -28.09 -0.92
CA HIS A 258 -14.20 -28.78 -0.93
C HIS A 258 -14.99 -28.31 0.29
N GLU A 259 -15.77 -27.25 0.09
CA GLU A 259 -16.65 -26.64 1.10
C GLU A 259 -18.13 -26.73 0.71
N GLY A 260 -18.41 -26.92 -0.59
CA GLY A 260 -19.76 -27.05 -1.15
C GLY A 260 -19.99 -28.43 -1.78
N THR A 261 -20.67 -28.44 -2.92
CA THR A 261 -20.98 -29.68 -3.64
C THR A 261 -19.77 -30.19 -4.45
N HIS A 262 -18.96 -29.27 -4.96
CA HIS A 262 -17.88 -29.55 -5.88
C HIS A 262 -16.52 -29.54 -5.18
N LEU A 263 -15.63 -30.41 -5.63
CA LEU A 263 -14.19 -30.21 -5.43
C LEU A 263 -13.71 -29.17 -6.43
N LEU A 264 -13.02 -28.13 -5.96
CA LEU A 264 -12.40 -27.12 -6.82
C LEU A 264 -10.88 -27.32 -6.82
N ALA A 265 -10.29 -27.28 -8.01
CA ALA A 265 -8.85 -27.38 -8.23
C ALA A 265 -8.34 -26.15 -8.98
N GLY A 266 -7.45 -25.39 -8.36
CA GLY A 266 -6.87 -24.18 -8.95
C GLY A 266 -5.50 -24.44 -9.56
N PHE A 267 -5.30 -24.02 -10.81
CA PHE A 267 -4.05 -24.18 -11.55
C PHE A 267 -3.42 -22.84 -11.93
N ARG A 268 -2.08 -22.70 -11.82
CA ARG A 268 -1.34 -21.46 -12.15
C ARG A 268 -0.19 -21.68 -13.16
N PRO A 269 0.05 -20.72 -14.07
CA PRO A 269 -0.93 -19.71 -14.52
C PRO A 269 -2.13 -20.45 -15.12
N GLY A 270 -3.37 -19.97 -14.94
CA GLY A 270 -4.48 -20.76 -15.46
C GLY A 270 -5.84 -20.45 -14.88
N ARG A 271 -6.54 -21.53 -14.52
CA ARG A 271 -7.98 -21.56 -14.31
C ARG A 271 -8.34 -22.44 -13.12
N ILE A 272 -9.62 -22.43 -12.79
CA ILE A 272 -10.20 -23.34 -11.80
C ILE A 272 -11.02 -24.41 -12.53
N VAL A 273 -10.81 -25.66 -12.15
CA VAL A 273 -11.56 -26.84 -12.61
C VAL A 273 -12.42 -27.34 -11.46
N TYR A 274 -13.70 -27.65 -11.72
CA TYR A 274 -14.62 -28.21 -10.74
C TYR A 274 -14.90 -29.69 -11.03
N PHE A 275 -15.14 -30.46 -9.98
CA PHE A 275 -15.52 -31.87 -10.03
C PHE A 275 -16.76 -32.10 -9.17
N HIS A 276 -17.81 -32.67 -9.75
CA HIS A 276 -19.05 -32.97 -9.07
C HIS A 276 -19.06 -34.46 -8.61
N PRO A 277 -19.79 -34.81 -7.52
CA PRO A 277 -19.79 -36.18 -6.99
C PRO A 277 -20.32 -37.26 -7.96
N ASP A 278 -21.11 -36.87 -8.98
CA ASP A 278 -21.59 -37.77 -10.03
C ASP A 278 -20.52 -38.10 -11.11
N GLY A 279 -19.33 -37.51 -10.99
CA GLY A 279 -18.21 -37.69 -11.93
C GLY A 279 -18.18 -36.67 -13.07
N THR A 280 -19.13 -35.75 -13.15
CA THR A 280 -19.05 -34.62 -14.08
C THR A 280 -17.96 -33.64 -13.62
N GLN A 281 -17.27 -33.04 -14.60
CA GLN A 281 -16.24 -32.04 -14.35
C GLN A 281 -16.29 -30.96 -15.44
N GLY A 282 -15.75 -29.80 -15.13
CA GLY A 282 -15.68 -28.70 -16.07
C GLY A 282 -14.79 -27.56 -15.61
N ILE A 283 -14.68 -26.56 -16.48
CA ILE A 283 -13.89 -25.36 -16.23
C ILE A 283 -14.84 -24.23 -15.85
N ILE A 284 -14.47 -23.43 -14.85
CA ILE A 284 -15.21 -22.21 -14.51
C ILE A 284 -15.18 -21.25 -15.71
N ILE A 285 -16.38 -20.87 -16.18
CA ILE A 285 -16.57 -20.11 -17.42
C ILE A 285 -16.14 -18.64 -17.25
N GLY A 286 -15.67 -18.01 -18.33
CA GLY A 286 -15.57 -16.55 -18.41
C GLY A 286 -14.27 -15.93 -17.90
N ASN A 287 -13.21 -16.73 -17.67
CA ASN A 287 -11.91 -16.26 -17.15
C ASN A 287 -12.07 -15.41 -15.88
N CYS A 288 -12.87 -15.92 -14.94
CA CYS A 288 -13.10 -15.27 -13.64
C CYS A 288 -11.79 -14.89 -12.93
N VAL A 289 -10.76 -15.70 -13.11
CA VAL A 289 -9.43 -15.54 -12.53
C VAL A 289 -8.39 -15.97 -13.55
N GLU A 290 -7.22 -15.30 -13.53
CA GLU A 290 -6.06 -15.69 -14.33
C GLU A 290 -4.97 -16.38 -13.49
N THR A 291 -4.84 -15.95 -12.24
CA THR A 291 -3.85 -16.44 -11.29
C THR A 291 -4.55 -16.78 -9.98
N PRO A 292 -5.36 -17.85 -9.97
CA PRO A 292 -6.16 -18.20 -8.82
C PRO A 292 -5.26 -18.56 -7.63
N ASN A 293 -5.47 -17.90 -6.50
CA ASN A 293 -4.80 -18.24 -5.25
C ASN A 293 -5.65 -19.18 -4.41
N TYR A 294 -6.97 -18.99 -4.46
CA TYR A 294 -7.93 -19.77 -3.71
C TYR A 294 -9.34 -19.58 -4.29
N ALA A 295 -10.24 -20.52 -4.02
CA ALA A 295 -11.65 -20.38 -4.33
C ALA A 295 -12.47 -21.28 -3.42
N ILE A 296 -13.68 -20.85 -3.11
CA ILE A 296 -14.63 -21.60 -2.27
C ILE A 296 -16.00 -21.67 -2.96
N GLU A 297 -16.78 -22.66 -2.57
CA GLU A 297 -18.19 -22.81 -2.94
C GLU A 297 -19.05 -22.70 -1.67
N ASP A 298 -20.08 -21.86 -1.68
CA ASP A 298 -21.01 -21.74 -0.56
C ASP A 298 -22.17 -22.75 -0.63
N SER A 299 -22.99 -22.80 0.41
CA SER A 299 -24.13 -23.72 0.54
C SER A 299 -25.21 -23.52 -0.53
N LYS A 300 -25.20 -22.41 -1.28
CA LYS A 300 -26.11 -22.12 -2.40
C LYS A 300 -25.49 -22.44 -3.76
N GLY A 301 -24.28 -22.99 -3.79
CA GLY A 301 -23.53 -23.31 -5.01
C GLY A 301 -22.88 -22.08 -5.66
N ARG A 302 -22.82 -20.94 -4.98
CA ARG A 302 -22.11 -19.75 -5.48
C ARG A 302 -20.61 -19.92 -5.23
N LEU A 303 -19.81 -19.40 -6.13
CA LEU A 303 -18.37 -19.48 -6.10
C LEU A 303 -17.75 -18.12 -5.80
N TRP A 304 -16.75 -18.10 -4.94
CA TRP A 304 -16.04 -16.89 -4.54
C TRP A 304 -14.55 -17.08 -4.80
N PHE A 305 -13.88 -16.08 -5.38
CA PHE A 305 -12.54 -16.26 -5.97
C PHE A 305 -11.48 -15.31 -5.40
N GLY A 306 -10.35 -15.87 -4.97
CA GLY A 306 -9.12 -15.16 -4.64
C GLY A 306 -8.10 -15.18 -5.79
N ASN A 307 -7.47 -14.05 -6.08
CA ASN A 307 -6.60 -13.86 -7.24
C ASN A 307 -5.44 -12.87 -6.96
N ASP A 308 -4.28 -13.15 -7.55
CA ASP A 308 -3.08 -12.28 -7.46
C ASP A 308 -3.02 -11.19 -8.55
N ARG A 309 -3.71 -11.35 -9.69
CA ARG A 309 -3.62 -10.41 -10.83
C ARG A 309 -4.73 -9.37 -10.86
N VAL A 310 -4.32 -8.14 -11.17
CA VAL A 310 -5.11 -6.91 -11.27
C VAL A 310 -6.04 -6.94 -12.48
N ARG A 311 -7.13 -7.70 -12.39
CA ARG A 311 -8.36 -7.41 -13.15
C ARG A 311 -9.37 -6.90 -12.14
N ASN A 312 -9.14 -5.68 -11.67
CA ASN A 312 -9.96 -4.83 -10.79
C ASN A 312 -11.26 -5.49 -10.28
N GLY A 313 -11.38 -5.54 -8.96
CA GLY A 313 -12.55 -5.97 -8.22
C GLY A 313 -12.47 -7.39 -7.65
N PHE A 314 -13.26 -7.60 -6.61
CA PHE A 314 -13.53 -8.89 -6.00
C PHE A 314 -14.53 -9.66 -6.88
N ARG A 315 -14.39 -10.98 -6.96
CA ARG A 315 -15.13 -11.76 -7.97
C ARG A 315 -15.90 -12.92 -7.36
N MET A 316 -17.11 -13.11 -7.87
CA MET A 316 -17.96 -14.25 -7.55
C MET A 316 -18.73 -14.75 -8.78
N SER A 317 -19.26 -15.96 -8.72
CA SER A 317 -20.19 -16.51 -9.68
C SER A 317 -21.38 -17.13 -8.96
N THR A 318 -22.57 -17.06 -9.55
CA THR A 318 -23.77 -17.71 -8.99
C THR A 318 -23.81 -19.22 -9.21
N GLY A 319 -22.83 -19.79 -9.93
CA GLY A 319 -22.70 -21.22 -10.15
C GLY A 319 -21.52 -21.58 -11.07
N VAL A 320 -21.18 -22.87 -11.13
CA VAL A 320 -20.05 -23.38 -11.94
C VAL A 320 -20.18 -23.14 -13.45
N THR A 321 -21.40 -22.92 -13.95
CA THR A 321 -21.70 -22.63 -15.36
C THR A 321 -22.08 -21.16 -15.62
N GLU A 322 -22.07 -20.31 -14.60
CA GLU A 322 -22.49 -18.91 -14.71
C GLU A 322 -21.29 -17.98 -14.91
N PHE A 323 -21.52 -16.82 -15.53
CA PHE A 323 -20.49 -15.79 -15.69
C PHE A 323 -20.18 -15.11 -14.36
N CYS A 324 -18.93 -14.72 -14.18
CA CYS A 324 -18.51 -14.02 -12.97
C CYS A 324 -18.97 -12.56 -12.94
N SER A 325 -19.46 -12.17 -11.77
CA SER A 325 -19.73 -10.80 -11.37
C SER A 325 -18.49 -10.20 -10.69
N VAL A 326 -18.34 -8.89 -10.83
CA VAL A 326 -17.25 -8.11 -10.24
C VAL A 326 -17.86 -7.15 -9.23
N MET A 327 -17.27 -7.07 -8.04
CA MET A 327 -17.57 -6.11 -6.99
C MET A 327 -16.37 -5.19 -6.85
N GLU A 328 -16.56 -3.90 -7.13
CA GLU A 328 -15.54 -2.88 -7.01
C GLU A 328 -15.86 -1.98 -5.82
N PHE A 329 -14.83 -1.49 -5.15
CA PHE A 329 -14.94 -0.60 -4.01
C PHE A 329 -14.14 0.66 -4.26
N ASP A 330 -14.73 1.78 -3.88
CA ASP A 330 -14.09 3.08 -3.93
C ASP A 330 -12.83 3.09 -3.05
N SER A 331 -11.68 3.28 -3.67
CA SER A 331 -10.36 3.18 -3.03
C SER A 331 -9.26 3.71 -3.95
N PRO A 332 -8.07 4.03 -3.40
CA PRO A 332 -6.89 4.32 -4.19
C PRO A 332 -6.55 3.19 -5.17
N TRP A 333 -5.85 3.55 -6.23
CA TRP A 333 -5.44 2.58 -7.26
C TRP A 333 -4.44 1.55 -6.74
N SER A 334 -3.45 1.99 -5.97
CA SER A 334 -2.44 1.16 -5.33
C SER A 334 -2.07 1.76 -3.97
N GLU A 335 -1.11 1.13 -3.28
CA GLU A 335 -0.51 1.67 -2.05
C GLU A 335 0.38 2.89 -2.29
N SER A 336 0.70 3.21 -3.54
CA SER A 336 1.70 4.22 -3.88
C SER A 336 1.14 5.63 -3.70
N ALA A 337 1.82 6.43 -2.88
CA ALA A 337 1.63 7.87 -2.75
C ALA A 337 3.03 8.49 -2.56
N TRP A 338 3.49 9.22 -3.57
CA TRP A 338 4.82 9.81 -3.63
C TRP A 338 4.82 11.29 -3.23
N ASP A 339 3.82 12.03 -3.70
CA ASP A 339 3.57 13.42 -3.33
C ASP A 339 2.08 13.62 -3.06
N MET A 340 1.74 14.52 -2.15
CA MET A 340 0.37 14.81 -1.73
C MET A 340 0.18 16.29 -1.46
N ASP A 341 -0.98 16.81 -1.86
CA ASP A 341 -1.39 18.16 -1.50
C ASP A 341 -2.86 18.15 -1.03
N VAL A 342 -3.19 19.02 -0.09
CA VAL A 342 -4.53 19.11 0.49
C VAL A 342 -4.97 20.56 0.57
N VAL A 343 -6.05 20.88 -0.14
CA VAL A 343 -6.61 22.23 -0.19
C VAL A 343 -8.13 22.15 -0.08
N ASN A 344 -8.72 22.94 0.82
CA ASN A 344 -10.18 22.97 1.07
C ASN A 344 -10.79 21.59 1.38
N GLY A 345 -10.07 20.72 2.09
CA GLY A 345 -10.51 19.36 2.38
C GLY A 345 -10.45 18.38 1.20
N GLU A 346 -9.89 18.80 0.06
CA GLU A 346 -9.65 17.95 -1.11
C GLU A 346 -8.22 17.44 -1.08
N LEU A 347 -8.03 16.13 -0.92
CA LEU A 347 -6.71 15.50 -1.05
C LEU A 347 -6.46 15.19 -2.53
N TRP A 348 -5.26 15.53 -2.98
CA TRP A 348 -4.71 15.14 -4.27
C TRP A 348 -3.39 14.40 -4.06
N LEU A 349 -3.15 13.31 -4.79
CA LEU A 349 -1.92 12.52 -4.66
C LEU A 349 -1.37 12.07 -6.00
N ALA A 350 -0.04 12.10 -6.11
CA ALA A 350 0.72 11.53 -7.21
C ALA A 350 1.26 10.15 -6.82
N THR A 351 1.08 9.14 -7.67
CA THR A 351 1.39 7.73 -7.32
C THR A 351 2.75 7.23 -7.83
N GLY A 352 3.52 8.09 -8.49
CA GLY A 352 4.76 7.70 -9.15
C GLY A 352 5.91 7.41 -8.18
N GLY A 353 7.12 7.76 -8.59
CA GLY A 353 8.27 7.73 -7.71
C GLY A 353 9.56 7.37 -8.41
N LEU A 354 10.67 7.68 -7.76
CA LEU A 354 12.01 7.49 -8.30
C LEU A 354 12.75 6.39 -7.54
N ASP A 355 13.61 5.65 -8.22
CA ASP A 355 14.49 4.67 -7.56
C ASP A 355 15.58 5.35 -6.71
N GLN A 356 16.40 4.54 -6.02
CA GLN A 356 17.49 5.04 -5.16
C GLN A 356 18.57 5.84 -5.91
N THR A 357 18.58 5.80 -7.25
CA THR A 357 19.47 6.56 -8.12
C THR A 357 18.79 7.79 -8.73
N LEU A 358 17.58 8.12 -8.26
CA LEU A 358 16.73 9.20 -8.76
C LEU A 358 16.32 9.03 -10.24
N SER A 359 16.16 7.76 -10.65
CA SER A 359 15.67 7.38 -11.98
C SER A 359 14.20 7.02 -11.97
N ALA A 360 13.52 7.28 -13.09
CA ALA A 360 12.14 6.88 -13.37
C ALA A 360 11.93 5.36 -13.14
N ARG A 361 10.83 5.00 -12.47
CA ARG A 361 10.38 3.61 -12.27
C ARG A 361 9.38 3.14 -13.32
N PHE A 362 8.91 4.06 -14.15
CA PHE A 362 7.85 3.87 -15.14
C PHE A 362 6.53 3.39 -14.52
N ASN A 363 6.20 3.90 -13.32
CA ASN A 363 4.92 3.66 -12.69
C ASN A 363 3.80 4.36 -13.46
N SER A 364 2.81 3.57 -13.89
CA SER A 364 1.66 4.03 -14.68
C SER A 364 0.35 4.15 -13.89
N ASP A 365 0.41 4.09 -12.56
CA ASP A 365 -0.77 4.13 -11.68
C ASP A 365 -1.52 5.46 -11.75
N GLY A 366 -0.81 6.55 -12.09
CA GLY A 366 -1.37 7.87 -12.38
C GLY A 366 -1.33 8.83 -11.20
N PHE A 367 -2.40 9.60 -11.04
CA PHE A 367 -2.67 10.45 -9.88
C PHE A 367 -4.14 10.33 -9.49
N ALA A 368 -4.50 10.81 -8.31
CA ALA A 368 -5.85 10.65 -7.77
C ALA A 368 -6.29 11.82 -6.90
N SER A 369 -7.60 11.96 -6.73
CA SER A 369 -8.21 12.82 -5.71
C SER A 369 -9.09 12.03 -4.76
N PHE A 370 -9.21 12.55 -3.53
CA PHE A 370 -10.18 12.14 -2.53
C PHE A 370 -10.97 13.36 -2.08
N ILE A 371 -12.20 13.46 -2.58
CA ILE A 371 -13.08 14.62 -2.40
C ILE A 371 -14.43 14.11 -1.90
N ASP A 372 -14.97 14.72 -0.85
CA ASP A 372 -16.25 14.33 -0.24
C ASP A 372 -16.37 12.82 0.09
N GLY A 373 -15.25 12.19 0.44
CA GLY A 373 -15.21 10.77 0.77
C GLY A 373 -15.19 9.83 -0.44
N GLN A 374 -14.88 10.32 -1.64
CA GLN A 374 -14.85 9.53 -2.88
C GLN A 374 -13.50 9.63 -3.60
N TRP A 375 -12.99 8.50 -4.08
CA TRP A 375 -11.77 8.44 -4.88
C TRP A 375 -12.06 8.64 -6.38
N THR A 376 -11.28 9.51 -7.02
CA THR A 376 -11.22 9.61 -8.49
C THR A 376 -9.80 9.34 -8.97
N ILE A 377 -9.65 8.38 -9.88
CA ILE A 377 -8.34 7.96 -10.41
C ILE A 377 -8.15 8.49 -11.83
N TYR A 378 -6.99 9.10 -12.08
CA TYR A 378 -6.57 9.62 -13.37
C TYR A 378 -5.33 8.88 -13.84
N ASN A 379 -5.49 7.99 -14.82
CA ASN A 379 -4.38 7.28 -15.44
C ASN A 379 -4.69 6.96 -16.90
N ARG A 380 -3.65 6.54 -17.63
CA ARG A 380 -3.73 6.18 -19.05
C ARG A 380 -4.74 5.06 -19.39
N GLN A 381 -5.12 4.22 -18.42
CA GLN A 381 -6.10 3.16 -18.63
C GLN A 381 -7.53 3.73 -18.66
N LEU A 382 -7.76 4.83 -17.94
CA LEU A 382 -9.07 5.46 -17.76
C LEU A 382 -9.24 6.73 -18.59
N ARG A 383 -8.13 7.34 -19.04
CA ARG A 383 -8.09 8.65 -19.69
C ARG A 383 -7.29 8.61 -20.98
N GLU A 384 -7.93 8.92 -22.10
CA GLU A 384 -7.26 9.00 -23.41
C GLU A 384 -6.34 10.21 -23.49
N ASP A 385 -6.70 11.28 -22.80
CA ASP A 385 -5.93 12.52 -22.67
C ASP A 385 -4.63 12.37 -21.86
N LEU A 386 -4.38 11.20 -21.25
CA LEU A 386 -3.12 10.83 -20.61
C LEU A 386 -2.31 9.82 -21.43
N LYS A 387 -2.63 9.67 -22.72
CA LYS A 387 -1.78 8.95 -23.68
C LYS A 387 -0.97 9.93 -24.49
N GLY A 388 0.23 9.48 -24.86
CA GLY A 388 1.16 10.20 -25.70
C GLY A 388 0.65 10.38 -27.14
N PRO A 389 1.29 11.27 -27.91
CA PRO A 389 0.94 11.52 -29.30
C PRO A 389 1.02 10.29 -30.23
N ASP A 390 1.89 9.31 -29.94
CA ASP A 390 2.02 8.09 -30.73
C ASP A 390 1.12 6.95 -30.20
N PRO A 391 -0.02 6.65 -30.84
CA PRO A 391 -0.93 5.61 -30.38
C PRO A 391 -0.40 4.18 -30.57
N THR A 392 0.79 4.02 -31.16
CA THR A 392 1.40 2.70 -31.44
C THR A 392 2.38 2.25 -30.37
N THR A 393 2.80 3.15 -29.48
CA THR A 393 3.63 2.87 -28.31
C THR A 393 3.04 3.53 -27.07
N ASN A 394 3.63 3.27 -25.91
CA ASN A 394 3.30 3.94 -24.65
C ASN A 394 4.53 4.67 -24.08
N ASP A 395 5.62 4.76 -24.86
CA ASP A 395 6.91 5.28 -24.40
C ASP A 395 6.89 6.81 -24.21
N ASP A 396 5.91 7.47 -24.82
CA ASP A 396 5.62 8.91 -24.77
C ASP A 396 4.37 9.24 -23.92
N ASP A 397 3.89 8.28 -23.12
CA ASP A 397 2.84 8.52 -22.14
C ASP A 397 3.46 9.16 -20.87
N PRO A 398 2.78 10.15 -20.25
CA PRO A 398 3.19 10.65 -18.94
C PRO A 398 3.05 9.54 -17.89
N VAL A 399 4.18 9.17 -17.29
CA VAL A 399 4.28 8.20 -16.19
C VAL A 399 5.18 8.77 -15.09
N ASP A 400 5.26 8.09 -13.95
CA ASP A 400 5.96 8.58 -12.76
C ASP A 400 5.54 10.01 -12.41
N PHE A 401 4.26 10.19 -12.06
CA PHE A 401 3.82 11.44 -11.46
C PHE A 401 4.46 11.58 -10.08
N VAL A 402 5.41 12.51 -9.94
CA VAL A 402 6.27 12.66 -8.75
C VAL A 402 6.02 13.94 -7.99
N THR A 403 5.14 14.80 -8.49
CA THR A 403 4.70 15.98 -7.75
C THR A 403 3.27 16.37 -8.09
N ILE A 404 2.55 16.92 -7.13
CA ILE A 404 1.18 17.42 -7.30
C ILE A 404 0.97 18.69 -6.48
N LEU A 405 0.22 19.63 -7.05
CA LEU A 405 -0.12 20.88 -6.40
C LEU A 405 -1.55 21.28 -6.78
N ALA A 406 -2.41 21.47 -5.77
CA ALA A 406 -3.76 21.99 -5.92
C ALA A 406 -3.76 23.50 -5.67
N GLN A 407 -4.17 24.28 -6.67
CA GLN A 407 -4.20 25.74 -6.55
C GLN A 407 -5.41 26.20 -5.74
N PRO A 408 -5.20 26.97 -4.64
CA PRO A 408 -6.30 27.51 -3.86
C PRO A 408 -7.18 28.46 -4.69
N GLY A 409 -8.51 28.30 -4.56
CA GLY A 409 -9.52 29.28 -5.00
C GLY A 409 -10.03 29.14 -6.45
N ASN A 410 -9.33 28.46 -7.36
CA ASN A 410 -9.81 28.23 -8.73
C ASN A 410 -10.01 26.74 -9.09
N GLY A 411 -9.59 25.81 -8.24
CA GLY A 411 -9.76 24.37 -8.43
C GLY A 411 -8.86 23.76 -9.51
N LYS A 412 -7.79 24.46 -9.93
CA LYS A 412 -6.79 23.90 -10.84
C LYS A 412 -5.84 22.99 -10.07
N VAL A 413 -5.47 21.88 -10.67
CA VAL A 413 -4.47 20.96 -10.11
C VAL A 413 -3.37 20.74 -11.13
N PHE A 414 -2.14 20.87 -10.68
CA PHE A 414 -0.95 20.67 -11.49
C PHE A 414 -0.24 19.40 -11.06
N VAL A 415 0.13 18.54 -12.00
CA VAL A 415 0.77 17.25 -11.71
C VAL A 415 2.00 17.06 -12.57
N GLY A 416 3.17 16.93 -11.96
CA GLY A 416 4.44 16.76 -12.66
C GLY A 416 4.76 15.30 -12.94
N SER A 417 5.01 14.96 -14.20
CA SER A 417 5.56 13.68 -14.63
C SER A 417 7.08 13.76 -14.75
N TYR A 418 7.75 12.67 -14.38
CA TYR A 418 9.20 12.54 -14.58
C TYR A 418 9.58 12.02 -15.98
N THR A 419 8.62 11.91 -16.90
CA THR A 419 8.85 11.50 -18.29
C THR A 419 8.40 12.55 -19.31
N GLU A 420 7.18 13.08 -19.17
CA GLU A 420 6.52 13.87 -20.23
C GLU A 420 5.94 15.21 -19.73
N GLY A 421 6.65 15.88 -18.82
CA GLY A 421 6.33 17.26 -18.46
C GLY A 421 5.22 17.43 -17.42
N LEU A 422 4.38 18.44 -17.59
CA LEU A 422 3.39 18.88 -16.60
C LEU A 422 1.96 18.65 -17.10
N ILE A 423 1.08 18.22 -16.21
CA ILE A 423 -0.35 18.14 -16.43
C ILE A 423 -1.05 19.28 -15.68
N GLU A 424 -1.98 19.97 -16.34
CA GLU A 424 -2.96 20.86 -15.71
C GLU A 424 -4.35 20.22 -15.81
N LEU A 425 -5.02 20.06 -14.67
CA LEU A 425 -6.39 19.62 -14.54
C LEU A 425 -7.27 20.80 -14.14
N GLU A 426 -8.32 21.07 -14.91
CA GLU A 426 -9.35 22.07 -14.62
C GLU A 426 -10.74 21.41 -14.74
N GLY A 427 -11.32 21.02 -13.60
CA GLY A 427 -12.47 20.11 -13.58
C GLY A 427 -12.08 18.74 -14.14
N ASP A 428 -12.76 18.28 -15.19
CA ASP A 428 -12.41 17.03 -15.89
C ASP A 428 -11.42 17.24 -17.05
N ASN A 429 -11.13 18.50 -17.43
CA ASN A 429 -10.27 18.77 -18.58
C ASN A 429 -8.80 18.64 -18.21
N ILE A 430 -8.05 17.86 -18.99
CA ILE A 430 -6.62 17.65 -18.83
C ILE A 430 -5.88 18.33 -19.99
N THR A 431 -4.88 19.14 -19.64
CA THR A 431 -3.95 19.78 -20.58
C THR A 431 -2.54 19.33 -20.27
N GLN A 432 -1.80 18.88 -21.29
CA GLN A 432 -0.39 18.51 -21.15
C GLN A 432 0.50 19.67 -21.60
N TYR A 433 1.51 19.98 -20.79
CA TYR A 433 2.58 20.93 -21.07
C TYR A 433 3.90 20.21 -21.21
N THR A 434 4.48 20.30 -22.41
CA THR A 434 5.76 19.71 -22.77
C THR A 434 6.69 20.80 -23.31
N GLU A 435 7.86 20.43 -23.82
CA GLU A 435 8.79 21.36 -24.47
C GLU A 435 8.23 22.02 -25.75
N ILE A 436 7.09 21.54 -26.25
CA ILE A 436 6.47 22.02 -27.49
C ILE A 436 5.62 23.28 -27.24
N ASN A 437 4.96 23.37 -26.09
CA ASN A 437 3.93 24.37 -25.78
C ASN A 437 4.17 25.13 -24.46
N SER A 438 5.34 24.97 -23.85
CA SER A 438 5.74 25.66 -22.62
C SER A 438 7.23 26.02 -22.66
N SER A 439 7.76 26.63 -21.60
CA SER A 439 9.21 26.84 -21.42
C SER A 439 9.93 25.65 -20.81
N LEU A 440 9.23 24.53 -20.56
CA LEU A 440 9.87 23.29 -20.13
C LEU A 440 10.81 22.76 -21.22
N GLN A 441 11.84 22.04 -20.81
CA GLN A 441 12.90 21.54 -21.66
C GLN A 441 13.20 20.08 -21.32
N ARG A 442 13.73 19.37 -22.32
CA ARG A 442 14.22 18.01 -22.13
C ARG A 442 15.49 18.02 -21.28
N ALA A 443 15.67 16.99 -20.47
CA ALA A 443 16.88 16.79 -19.70
C ALA A 443 18.12 16.64 -20.62
N ILE A 444 19.27 17.17 -20.20
CA ILE A 444 20.50 17.13 -20.99
C ILE A 444 20.91 15.66 -21.26
N GLY A 445 20.94 15.28 -22.53
CA GLY A 445 21.32 13.93 -22.96
C GLY A 445 20.20 12.89 -22.85
N ASP A 446 18.96 13.31 -22.62
CA ASP A 446 17.80 12.44 -22.42
C ASP A 446 16.56 13.02 -23.13
N PRO A 447 15.69 12.20 -23.76
CA PRO A 447 14.52 12.73 -24.45
C PRO A 447 13.40 13.25 -23.54
N ARG A 448 13.43 12.95 -22.24
CA ARG A 448 12.33 13.22 -21.30
C ARG A 448 12.31 14.65 -20.79
N VAL A 449 11.12 15.18 -20.57
CA VAL A 449 10.86 16.42 -19.84
C VAL A 449 10.52 16.05 -18.39
N ARG A 450 11.44 16.30 -17.48
CA ARG A 450 11.33 15.84 -16.08
C ARG A 450 10.84 16.97 -15.20
N VAL A 451 9.62 16.88 -14.69
CA VAL A 451 9.09 17.79 -13.68
C VAL A 451 9.17 17.10 -12.32
N SER A 452 9.92 17.68 -11.38
CA SER A 452 10.22 17.06 -10.09
C SER A 452 9.52 17.70 -8.89
N SER A 453 9.19 18.98 -8.96
CA SER A 453 8.45 19.69 -7.91
C SER A 453 7.78 20.95 -8.44
N LEU A 454 6.74 21.39 -7.74
CA LEU A 454 5.89 22.53 -8.03
C LEU A 454 5.77 23.41 -6.80
N ALA A 455 5.71 24.73 -6.99
CA ALA A 455 5.35 25.67 -5.94
C ALA A 455 4.57 26.86 -6.53
N LEU A 456 3.67 27.44 -5.75
CA LEU A 456 3.01 28.70 -6.09
C LEU A 456 3.65 29.84 -5.30
N ASP A 457 3.89 30.97 -5.97
CA ASP A 457 4.20 32.21 -5.28
C ASP A 457 2.93 32.99 -4.90
N ASP A 458 3.10 34.06 -4.13
CA ASP A 458 2.01 34.92 -3.65
C ASP A 458 1.25 35.66 -4.77
N GLU A 459 1.84 35.74 -5.97
CA GLU A 459 1.21 36.33 -7.16
C GLU A 459 0.38 35.29 -7.96
N GLY A 460 0.44 34.01 -7.55
CA GLY A 460 -0.24 32.91 -8.21
C GLY A 460 0.49 32.40 -9.45
N ASN A 461 1.79 32.67 -9.59
CA ASN A 461 2.62 32.07 -10.62
C ASN A 461 3.05 30.67 -10.16
N LEU A 462 3.00 29.71 -11.09
CA LEU A 462 3.42 28.34 -10.86
C LEU A 462 4.88 28.16 -11.23
N TRP A 463 5.71 27.97 -10.23
CA TRP A 463 7.12 27.61 -10.38
C TRP A 463 7.26 26.09 -10.50
N VAL A 464 8.14 25.67 -11.41
CA VAL A 464 8.31 24.28 -11.83
C VAL A 464 9.80 23.94 -11.83
N ALA A 465 10.18 22.97 -11.01
CA ALA A 465 11.50 22.36 -11.05
C ALA A 465 11.60 21.41 -12.25
N ASN A 466 12.34 21.80 -13.28
CA ASN A 466 12.53 21.04 -14.51
C ASN A 466 13.90 20.34 -14.49
N ASN A 467 13.93 19.19 -13.82
CA ASN A 467 15.16 18.48 -13.48
C ASN A 467 16.03 18.14 -14.71
N SER A 468 17.31 18.47 -14.58
CA SER A 468 18.37 18.21 -15.55
C SER A 468 18.20 18.95 -16.88
N ALA A 469 17.25 19.87 -16.99
CA ALA A 469 17.13 20.78 -18.11
C ALA A 469 18.30 21.78 -18.18
N PRO A 470 18.59 22.36 -19.36
CA PRO A 470 19.52 23.49 -19.47
C PRO A 470 19.13 24.69 -18.60
N GLU A 471 17.82 24.99 -18.53
CA GLU A 471 17.23 25.99 -17.63
C GLU A 471 16.33 25.26 -16.63
N PRO A 472 16.85 24.90 -15.44
CA PRO A 472 16.23 23.92 -14.55
C PRO A 472 15.04 24.47 -13.75
N LEU A 473 14.75 25.76 -13.84
CA LEU A 473 13.62 26.39 -13.19
C LEU A 473 12.75 27.08 -14.23
N SER A 474 11.46 26.76 -14.23
CA SER A 474 10.48 27.33 -15.14
C SER A 474 9.35 27.97 -14.33
N VAL A 475 8.69 28.99 -14.88
CA VAL A 475 7.52 29.62 -14.28
C VAL A 475 6.43 29.78 -15.31
N ARG A 476 5.19 29.47 -14.92
CA ARG A 476 3.98 29.80 -15.65
C ARG A 476 3.27 30.91 -14.88
N LEU A 477 3.23 32.10 -15.46
CA LEU A 477 2.57 33.24 -14.86
C LEU A 477 1.05 33.03 -14.79
N ALA A 478 0.38 33.79 -13.93
CA ALA A 478 -1.08 33.72 -13.78
C ALA A 478 -1.84 33.96 -15.11
N ASP A 479 -1.26 34.69 -16.05
CA ASP A 479 -1.82 34.94 -17.39
C ASP A 479 -1.56 33.81 -18.41
N GLY A 480 -0.82 32.77 -18.01
CA GLY A 480 -0.45 31.62 -18.83
C GLY A 480 0.87 31.78 -19.60
N THR A 481 1.57 32.91 -19.45
CA THR A 481 2.88 33.12 -20.07
C THR A 481 3.94 32.26 -19.38
N TRP A 482 4.82 31.66 -20.17
CA TRP A 482 5.90 30.79 -19.69
C TRP A 482 7.26 31.46 -19.79
N ARG A 483 8.11 31.25 -18.79
CA ARG A 483 9.52 31.67 -18.74
C ARG A 483 10.37 30.61 -18.07
N SER A 484 11.65 30.57 -18.41
CA SER A 484 12.62 29.66 -17.84
C SER A 484 13.90 30.39 -17.46
N PHE A 485 14.56 29.90 -16.42
CA PHE A 485 15.72 30.52 -15.81
C PHE A 485 16.89 29.54 -15.79
N SER A 486 18.03 30.04 -16.24
CA SER A 486 19.31 29.41 -15.92
C SER A 486 19.70 29.78 -14.48
N MET A 487 20.65 29.04 -13.89
CA MET A 487 21.22 29.37 -12.57
C MET A 487 22.66 29.83 -12.74
N PRO A 488 22.89 31.05 -13.27
CA PRO A 488 24.22 31.52 -13.61
C PRO A 488 25.10 31.60 -12.35
N GLY A 489 26.29 31.00 -12.41
CA GLY A 489 27.24 30.99 -11.30
C GLY A 489 27.12 29.80 -10.34
N CYS A 490 25.97 29.11 -10.29
CA CYS A 490 25.82 27.91 -9.46
C CYS A 490 26.16 26.60 -10.20
N ASN A 491 26.02 26.58 -11.52
CA ASN A 491 26.26 25.40 -12.37
C ASN A 491 25.51 24.14 -11.87
N GLN A 492 24.27 24.32 -11.40
CA GLN A 492 23.40 23.22 -10.95
C GLN A 492 22.22 23.11 -11.90
N ASN A 493 21.84 21.88 -12.23
CA ASN A 493 20.61 21.59 -12.99
C ASN A 493 19.84 20.38 -12.47
N GLN A 494 20.38 19.62 -11.50
CA GLN A 494 19.70 18.48 -10.89
C GLN A 494 18.84 18.95 -9.71
N VAL A 495 17.70 19.55 -10.01
CA VAL A 495 16.75 20.10 -9.03
C VAL A 495 15.60 19.13 -8.76
N PHE A 496 15.22 18.95 -7.50
CA PHE A 496 14.20 17.98 -7.10
C PHE A 496 13.02 18.61 -6.37
N ASP A 497 13.23 19.19 -5.20
CA ASP A 497 12.16 19.80 -4.40
C ASP A 497 12.28 21.31 -4.49
N LEU A 498 11.15 22.00 -4.44
CA LEU A 498 11.05 23.45 -4.51
C LEU A 498 10.17 23.97 -3.37
N ALA A 499 10.72 24.86 -2.55
CA ALA A 499 9.98 25.64 -1.56
C ALA A 499 10.20 27.13 -1.83
N ILE A 500 9.21 27.96 -1.51
CA ILE A 500 9.29 29.42 -1.63
C ILE A 500 9.16 30.00 -0.22
N ASP A 501 10.12 30.84 0.18
CA ASP A 501 10.06 31.54 1.48
C ASP A 501 9.20 32.83 1.40
N ASP A 502 9.05 33.51 2.53
CA ASP A 502 8.25 34.72 2.66
C ASP A 502 8.86 35.96 1.96
N GLU A 503 10.14 35.91 1.59
CA GLU A 503 10.82 36.91 0.77
C GLU A 503 10.65 36.60 -0.74
N GLY A 504 10.03 35.47 -1.09
CA GLY A 504 9.82 35.02 -2.45
C GLY A 504 11.01 34.29 -3.06
N TYR A 505 12.05 33.94 -2.28
CA TYR A 505 13.20 33.19 -2.77
C TYR A 505 12.86 31.71 -2.97
N LYS A 506 13.43 31.11 -4.02
CA LYS A 506 13.19 29.73 -4.43
C LYS A 506 14.29 28.86 -3.85
N TRP A 507 13.93 28.02 -2.89
CA TRP A 507 14.81 27.06 -2.25
C TRP A 507 14.65 25.69 -2.90
N LEU A 508 15.76 25.12 -3.33
CA LEU A 508 15.79 23.93 -4.16
C LEU A 508 16.67 22.85 -3.54
N ARG A 509 16.13 21.62 -3.48
CA ARG A 509 16.95 20.44 -3.18
C ARG A 509 17.72 20.04 -4.43
N LEU A 510 19.01 19.77 -4.26
CA LEU A 510 19.87 19.27 -5.33
C LEU A 510 20.03 17.75 -5.25
N GLY A 511 19.95 17.07 -6.39
CA GLY A 511 20.03 15.61 -6.46
C GLY A 511 21.45 15.04 -6.61
N ASN A 512 22.49 15.87 -6.55
CA ASN A 512 23.87 15.39 -6.49
C ASN A 512 24.38 15.42 -5.06
N THR A 513 25.12 14.39 -4.66
CA THR A 513 25.69 14.28 -3.30
C THR A 513 26.82 15.29 -3.03
N SER A 514 27.23 16.08 -4.02
CA SER A 514 28.22 17.15 -3.87
C SER A 514 27.64 18.48 -3.39
N ALA A 515 26.31 18.65 -3.42
CA ALA A 515 25.63 19.88 -3.02
C ALA A 515 24.29 19.56 -2.34
N GLY A 516 23.93 20.31 -1.31
CA GLY A 516 22.69 20.05 -0.56
C GLY A 516 21.52 20.88 -1.07
N VAL A 517 21.61 22.20 -0.85
CA VAL A 517 20.49 23.13 -1.06
C VAL A 517 20.96 24.30 -1.92
N LEU A 518 20.10 24.81 -2.79
CA LEU A 518 20.31 26.03 -3.57
C LEU A 518 19.22 27.04 -3.23
N VAL A 519 19.57 28.31 -3.08
CA VAL A 519 18.61 29.42 -3.07
C VAL A 519 18.76 30.24 -4.35
N PHE A 520 17.64 30.60 -4.96
CA PHE A 520 17.54 31.36 -6.19
C PHE A 520 16.59 32.56 -6.02
N ASP A 521 16.98 33.67 -6.62
CA ASP A 521 16.22 34.92 -6.70
C ASP A 521 16.28 35.39 -8.16
N GLU A 522 15.13 35.45 -8.80
CA GLU A 522 14.96 35.84 -10.20
C GLU A 522 14.99 37.36 -10.43
N GLY A 523 15.09 38.16 -9.36
CA GLY A 523 15.02 39.62 -9.45
C GLY A 523 13.80 40.07 -10.26
N ALA A 524 14.04 40.76 -11.37
CA ALA A 524 12.97 41.06 -12.32
C ALA A 524 12.83 39.93 -13.36
N LEU A 525 11.63 39.34 -13.48
CA LEU A 525 11.33 38.21 -14.38
C LEU A 525 11.82 38.34 -15.85
N ASP A 526 12.05 39.56 -16.37
CA ASP A 526 12.50 39.84 -17.74
C ASP A 526 14.00 40.23 -17.85
N ASP A 527 14.71 40.33 -16.72
CA ASP A 527 16.09 40.80 -16.66
C ASP A 527 17.04 39.73 -16.08
N PRO A 528 17.61 38.84 -16.90
CA PRO A 528 18.51 37.79 -16.40
C PRO A 528 19.83 38.32 -15.82
N THR A 529 20.06 39.64 -15.80
CA THR A 529 21.27 40.24 -15.25
C THR A 529 21.21 40.51 -13.75
N ASP A 530 20.01 40.45 -13.15
CA ASP A 530 19.81 40.58 -11.71
C ASP A 530 19.51 39.25 -11.00
N ASP A 531 19.36 38.15 -11.75
CA ASP A 531 19.30 36.78 -11.22
C ASP A 531 20.47 36.47 -10.27
N ARG A 532 20.14 35.95 -9.07
CA ARG A 532 21.12 35.52 -8.06
C ARG A 532 20.88 34.07 -7.66
N CYS A 533 21.97 33.36 -7.40
CA CYS A 533 21.90 32.02 -6.85
C CYS A 533 23.04 31.78 -5.84
N ARG A 534 22.79 30.90 -4.86
CA ARG A 534 23.81 30.45 -3.91
C ARG A 534 23.60 28.98 -3.55
N VAL A 535 24.70 28.22 -3.48
CA VAL A 535 24.69 26.80 -3.10
C VAL A 535 25.21 26.62 -1.68
N PHE A 536 24.45 25.90 -0.86
CA PHE A 536 24.82 25.43 0.46
C PHE A 536 25.26 23.96 0.42
N THR A 537 26.39 23.69 1.06
CA THR A 537 27.05 22.40 1.18
C THR A 537 27.54 22.22 2.61
N SER A 538 27.85 21.00 3.01
CA SER A 538 28.46 20.72 4.32
C SER A 538 29.84 21.38 4.53
N ASN A 539 30.47 21.92 3.47
CA ASN A 539 31.77 22.60 3.56
C ASN A 539 31.66 24.13 3.74
N ASN A 540 30.51 24.74 3.42
CA ASN A 540 30.34 26.21 3.42
C ASN A 540 29.14 26.68 4.25
N SER A 541 28.46 25.76 4.93
CA SER A 541 27.30 26.00 5.78
C SER A 541 27.39 25.09 7.01
N ASP A 542 26.38 25.13 7.88
CA ASP A 542 26.33 24.27 9.07
C ASP A 542 25.55 22.97 8.82
N LEU A 543 25.21 22.71 7.55
CA LEU A 543 24.59 21.47 7.09
C LEU A 543 25.51 20.28 7.39
N ALA A 544 24.99 19.25 8.07
CA ALA A 544 25.78 18.08 8.46
C ALA A 544 26.20 17.22 7.25
N THR A 545 25.29 17.09 6.28
CA THR A 545 25.45 16.24 5.09
C THR A 545 24.84 16.90 3.86
N ASN A 546 25.40 16.65 2.68
CA ASN A 546 24.80 17.08 1.42
C ASN A 546 23.62 16.19 0.98
N ASN A 547 23.39 15.06 1.65
CA ASN A 547 22.27 14.16 1.35
C ASN A 547 20.98 14.73 1.95
N VAL A 548 20.40 15.68 1.23
CA VAL A 548 19.10 16.28 1.55
C VAL A 548 18.00 15.43 0.91
N ASN A 549 16.88 15.29 1.61
CA ASN A 549 15.74 14.49 1.18
C ASN A 549 14.48 15.33 0.91
N CYS A 550 14.26 16.40 1.69
CA CYS A 550 13.09 17.27 1.56
C CYS A 550 13.34 18.69 2.07
N LEU A 551 12.46 19.62 1.66
CA LEU A 551 12.43 21.03 2.07
C LEU A 551 11.00 21.42 2.45
N ALA A 552 10.83 22.26 3.47
CA ALA A 552 9.56 22.87 3.81
C ALA A 552 9.78 24.31 4.32
N ALA A 553 9.04 25.26 3.75
CA ALA A 553 8.93 26.59 4.33
C ALA A 553 7.92 26.57 5.48
N ASP A 554 8.25 27.20 6.60
CA ASP A 554 7.33 27.35 7.72
C ASP A 554 6.58 28.68 7.71
N LEU A 555 5.64 28.86 8.64
CA LEU A 555 4.77 30.06 8.68
C LEU A 555 5.52 31.34 9.08
N GLU A 556 6.82 31.25 9.39
CA GLU A 556 7.70 32.36 9.74
C GLU A 556 8.78 32.59 8.66
N GLY A 557 8.68 31.93 7.49
CA GLY A 557 9.63 32.07 6.39
C GLY A 557 10.92 31.25 6.56
N ASN A 558 11.03 30.45 7.62
CA ASN A 558 12.22 29.62 7.82
C ASN A 558 12.15 28.38 6.94
N ILE A 559 13.29 27.99 6.36
CA ILE A 559 13.37 26.76 5.56
C ILE A 559 13.87 25.61 6.40
N TRP A 560 13.01 24.62 6.60
CA TRP A 560 13.31 23.36 7.24
C TRP A 560 13.80 22.36 6.19
N VAL A 561 14.92 21.71 6.48
CA VAL A 561 15.64 20.82 5.58
C VAL A 561 15.75 19.45 6.25
N GLY A 562 15.11 18.45 5.64
CA GLY A 562 15.25 17.05 6.05
C GLY A 562 16.45 16.41 5.37
N THR A 563 17.30 15.74 6.14
CA THR A 563 18.52 15.09 5.63
C THR A 563 18.63 13.65 6.11
N THR A 564 19.64 12.92 5.63
CA THR A 564 20.00 11.60 6.17
C THR A 564 20.56 11.63 7.59
N GLU A 565 20.80 12.82 8.16
CA GLU A 565 21.39 13.03 9.49
C GLU A 565 20.57 14.05 10.31
N GLY A 566 19.24 13.94 10.21
CA GLY A 566 18.29 14.78 10.94
C GLY A 566 17.90 16.08 10.25
N ILE A 567 17.49 17.06 11.07
CA ILE A 567 16.91 18.33 10.61
C ILE A 567 17.94 19.45 10.63
N PHE A 568 17.86 20.30 9.61
CA PHE A 568 18.60 21.55 9.48
C PHE A 568 17.65 22.71 9.17
N ILE A 569 17.95 23.93 9.63
CA ILE A 569 17.04 25.08 9.49
C ILE A 569 17.80 26.30 8.95
N PHE A 570 17.27 26.94 7.91
CA PHE A 570 17.73 28.26 7.46
C PHE A 570 16.80 29.36 8.00
N GLU A 571 17.25 30.06 9.04
CA GLU A 571 16.58 31.21 9.63
C GLU A 571 17.23 32.51 9.09
N CYS A 572 17.26 32.65 7.77
CA CYS A 572 18.04 33.71 7.12
C CYS A 572 17.23 34.92 6.66
N GLY A 573 15.92 34.77 6.42
CA GLY A 573 15.07 35.76 5.76
C GLY A 573 15.75 36.36 4.51
N GLY A 574 15.62 37.68 4.31
CA GLY A 574 16.25 38.41 3.21
C GLY A 574 17.80 38.35 3.14
N SER A 575 18.47 37.73 4.12
CA SER A 575 19.94 37.59 4.15
C SER A 575 20.43 36.26 3.56
N ALA A 576 19.60 35.49 2.86
CA ALA A 576 19.95 34.18 2.29
C ALA A 576 21.22 34.18 1.41
N PHE A 577 21.51 35.30 0.75
CA PHE A 577 22.70 35.47 -0.11
C PHE A 577 23.95 35.98 0.63
N GLU A 578 23.83 36.35 1.89
CA GLU A 578 24.93 36.91 2.69
C GLU A 578 25.76 35.80 3.35
N PRO A 579 27.10 35.91 3.42
CA PRO A 579 27.97 34.86 3.96
C PRO A 579 27.64 34.39 5.39
N GLU A 580 26.99 35.24 6.19
CA GLU A 580 26.57 34.96 7.56
C GLU A 580 25.35 34.02 7.64
N CYS A 581 24.51 33.97 6.60
CA CYS A 581 23.50 32.93 6.47
C CYS A 581 24.21 31.60 6.22
N ARG A 582 24.29 30.79 7.28
CA ARG A 582 24.89 29.44 7.25
C ARG A 582 23.89 28.35 7.60
N GLY A 583 22.69 28.72 8.05
CA GLY A 583 21.69 27.87 8.70
C GLY A 583 22.17 27.32 10.06
N SER A 584 21.34 26.53 10.73
CA SER A 584 21.60 26.02 12.08
C SER A 584 21.06 24.59 12.28
N ARG A 585 21.69 23.85 13.20
CA ARG A 585 21.17 22.59 13.76
C ARG A 585 20.63 22.86 15.16
N ARG A 586 19.37 22.50 15.40
CA ARG A 586 18.76 22.64 16.72
C ARG A 586 19.35 21.61 17.69
N ILE A 587 19.69 22.04 18.91
CA ILE A 587 20.06 21.14 20.01
C ILE A 587 18.83 20.90 20.88
N VAL A 588 18.52 19.63 21.13
CA VAL A 588 17.39 19.17 21.95
C VAL A 588 17.86 18.22 23.04
N GLU A 589 17.04 17.99 24.05
CA GLU A 589 17.32 17.02 25.11
C GLU A 589 16.80 15.63 24.71
N VAL A 590 17.69 14.64 24.65
CA VAL A 590 17.39 13.22 24.44
C VAL A 590 17.99 12.42 25.57
N ASP A 591 17.17 11.72 26.35
CA ASP A 591 17.59 10.93 27.52
C ASP A 591 18.47 11.69 28.53
N GLY A 592 18.21 13.00 28.70
CA GLY A 592 18.96 13.88 29.60
C GLY A 592 20.31 14.37 29.04
N PHE A 593 20.58 14.16 27.74
CA PHE A 593 21.76 14.65 27.04
C PHE A 593 21.37 15.61 25.90
N GLY A 594 22.16 16.64 25.68
CA GLY A 594 22.01 17.49 24.50
C GLY A 594 22.45 16.74 23.24
N ALA A 595 21.55 16.60 22.27
CA ALA A 595 21.78 16.00 20.97
C ALA A 595 21.24 16.92 19.86
N PHE A 596 21.70 16.75 18.62
CA PHE A 596 21.10 17.47 17.51
C PHE A 596 19.75 16.86 17.15
N LEU A 597 18.79 17.71 16.78
CA LEU A 597 17.42 17.33 16.49
C LEU A 597 17.36 16.23 15.41
N LEU A 598 16.87 15.06 15.82
CA LEU A 598 16.70 13.87 14.97
C LEU A 598 18.00 13.42 14.27
N GLU A 599 19.17 13.64 14.86
CA GLU A 599 20.47 13.32 14.25
C GLU A 599 20.62 11.86 13.77
N THR A 600 19.93 10.92 14.41
CA THR A 600 19.96 9.49 14.06
C THR A 600 18.86 9.07 13.10
N GLU A 601 17.95 9.98 12.72
CA GLU A 601 16.81 9.68 11.86
C GLU A 601 17.07 10.18 10.44
N GLU A 602 16.76 9.33 9.46
CA GLU A 602 16.70 9.73 8.06
C GLU A 602 15.35 10.41 7.81
N VAL A 603 15.36 11.73 7.70
CA VAL A 603 14.16 12.55 7.50
C VAL A 603 13.81 12.54 6.02
N GLN A 604 12.57 12.18 5.70
CA GLN A 604 12.08 12.01 4.31
C GLN A 604 11.04 13.05 3.93
N ALA A 605 10.18 13.48 4.86
CA ALA A 605 9.14 14.49 4.61
C ALA A 605 9.00 15.43 5.81
N ILE A 606 8.65 16.68 5.54
CA ILE A 606 8.33 17.68 6.56
C ILE A 606 7.08 18.43 6.10
N ALA A 607 6.03 18.43 6.93
CA ALA A 607 4.84 19.23 6.73
C ALA A 607 4.62 20.16 7.92
N VAL A 608 4.08 21.35 7.65
CA VAL A 608 3.84 22.37 8.66
C VAL A 608 2.33 22.50 8.89
N ASP A 609 1.89 22.37 10.14
CA ASP A 609 0.48 22.54 10.49
C ASP A 609 0.13 23.98 10.87
N GLY A 610 -1.16 24.26 11.04
CA GLY A 610 -1.67 25.60 11.35
C GLY A 610 -1.21 26.20 12.69
N ALA A 611 -0.57 25.41 13.56
CA ALA A 611 0.08 25.88 14.79
C ALA A 611 1.60 26.09 14.59
N ASN A 612 2.05 26.10 13.34
CA ASN A 612 3.45 26.12 12.92
C ASN A 612 4.27 24.91 13.41
N ARG A 613 3.61 23.82 13.86
CA ARG A 613 4.30 22.59 14.30
C ARG A 613 4.77 21.79 13.09
N LYS A 614 5.78 20.95 13.31
CA LYS A 614 6.44 20.20 12.24
C LYS A 614 6.07 18.73 12.36
N TRP A 615 5.35 18.23 11.37
CA TRP A 615 5.12 16.82 11.14
C TRP A 615 6.26 16.28 10.30
N VAL A 616 7.04 15.35 10.85
CA VAL A 616 8.28 14.86 10.25
C VAL A 616 8.15 13.37 9.98
N GLY A 617 8.16 13.01 8.70
CA GLY A 617 8.22 11.63 8.24
C GLY A 617 9.68 11.16 8.16
N THR A 618 9.96 9.98 8.70
CA THR A 618 11.29 9.38 8.72
C THR A 618 11.21 7.90 8.34
N LYS A 619 12.36 7.21 8.27
CA LYS A 619 12.41 5.74 8.19
C LYS A 619 12.04 5.01 9.49
N ASN A 620 11.72 5.76 10.55
CA ASN A 620 11.49 5.26 11.90
C ASN A 620 10.19 5.82 12.52
N GLY A 621 9.21 6.06 11.65
CA GLY A 621 7.89 6.57 11.98
C GLY A 621 7.76 8.09 11.80
N VAL A 622 6.70 8.63 12.40
CA VAL A 622 6.32 10.04 12.34
C VAL A 622 6.63 10.73 13.66
N PHE A 623 7.26 11.90 13.60
CA PHE A 623 7.48 12.78 14.74
C PHE A 623 6.63 14.04 14.59
N LEU A 624 6.01 14.50 15.68
CA LEU A 624 5.41 15.83 15.74
C LEU A 624 6.26 16.69 16.67
N LEU A 625 6.77 17.80 16.15
CA LEU A 625 7.64 18.73 16.87
C LEU A 625 6.93 20.07 17.11
N SER A 626 7.28 20.75 18.20
CA SER A 626 6.87 22.14 18.44
C SER A 626 7.29 23.06 17.31
N ALA A 627 6.72 24.27 17.26
CA ALA A 627 7.02 25.22 16.19
C ALA A 627 8.51 25.55 16.04
N ASN A 628 9.26 25.59 17.14
CA ASN A 628 10.69 25.86 17.11
C ASN A 628 11.58 24.60 17.05
N GLY A 629 10.96 23.40 17.05
CA GLY A 629 11.64 22.11 17.05
C GLY A 629 12.32 21.72 18.36
N GLU A 630 12.06 22.42 19.47
CA GLU A 630 12.69 22.13 20.77
C GLU A 630 11.99 21.02 21.57
N GLU A 631 10.70 20.77 21.30
CA GLU A 631 9.90 19.77 22.01
C GLU A 631 9.33 18.74 21.03
N GLN A 632 9.48 17.46 21.35
CA GLN A 632 8.78 16.37 20.66
C GLN A 632 7.40 16.18 21.28
N VAL A 633 6.37 16.67 20.59
CA VAL A 633 4.96 16.62 21.03
C VAL A 633 4.39 15.20 20.96
N ALA A 634 4.69 14.46 19.89
CA ALA A 634 4.24 13.09 19.70
C ALA A 634 5.19 12.27 18.83
N ARG A 635 5.07 10.95 18.91
CA ARG A 635 5.77 9.99 18.04
C ARG A 635 4.87 8.80 17.72
N PHE A 636 4.74 8.49 16.43
CA PHE A 636 3.95 7.38 15.92
C PHE A 636 4.83 6.40 15.16
N THR A 637 4.69 5.11 15.46
CA THR A 637 5.45 3.98 14.91
C THR A 637 4.50 2.81 14.70
N GLU A 638 4.92 1.81 13.92
CA GLU A 638 4.14 0.58 13.74
C GLU A 638 3.80 -0.14 15.04
N ASP A 639 4.62 0.02 16.09
CA ASP A 639 4.47 -0.70 17.36
C ASP A 639 3.55 0.03 18.35
N ASN A 640 3.47 1.36 18.29
CA ASN A 640 2.71 2.17 19.25
C ASN A 640 1.47 2.84 18.62
N SER A 641 1.24 2.69 17.33
CA SER A 641 0.10 3.27 16.63
C SER A 641 -0.39 2.41 15.45
N PRO A 642 -1.53 2.76 14.82
CA PRO A 642 -2.00 2.10 13.62
C PRO A 642 -1.17 2.37 12.34
N LEU A 643 -0.03 3.08 12.44
CA LEU A 643 0.85 3.35 11.30
C LEU A 643 1.18 2.06 10.55
N PHE A 644 1.04 2.08 9.23
CA PHE A 644 1.20 0.88 8.40
C PHE A 644 2.65 0.47 8.24
N ASP A 645 3.56 1.43 8.12
CA ASP A 645 5.00 1.20 8.00
C ASP A 645 5.75 2.36 8.65
N ASN A 646 6.91 2.08 9.23
CA ASN A 646 7.77 3.12 9.78
C ASN A 646 8.50 3.93 8.69
N ASP A 647 8.61 3.44 7.45
CA ASP A 647 9.18 4.19 6.33
C ASP A 647 8.11 5.12 5.71
N VAL A 648 8.17 6.40 6.12
CA VAL A 648 7.21 7.45 5.79
C VAL A 648 7.73 8.24 4.58
N ILE A 649 6.95 8.22 3.49
CA ILE A 649 7.32 8.85 2.22
C ILE A 649 6.94 10.33 2.22
N GLU A 650 5.69 10.64 2.58
CA GLU A 650 5.12 11.98 2.43
C GLU A 650 4.08 12.28 3.52
N ILE A 651 3.92 13.55 3.89
CA ILE A 651 2.90 14.00 4.84
C ILE A 651 2.24 15.26 4.29
N ALA A 652 0.90 15.28 4.23
CA ALA A 652 0.15 16.47 3.88
C ALA A 652 -0.83 16.83 5.00
N VAL A 653 -0.99 18.12 5.29
CA VAL A 653 -1.86 18.62 6.37
C VAL A 653 -2.98 19.45 5.76
N ASP A 654 -4.22 19.03 5.99
CA ASP A 654 -5.38 19.87 5.74
C ASP A 654 -5.41 21.00 6.77
N GLN A 655 -5.08 22.20 6.32
CA GLN A 655 -5.02 23.38 7.17
C GLN A 655 -6.39 23.80 7.71
N GLU A 656 -7.50 23.37 7.09
CA GLU A 656 -8.84 23.75 7.52
C GLU A 656 -9.42 22.81 8.59
N SER A 657 -9.23 21.50 8.39
CA SER A 657 -9.75 20.46 9.28
C SER A 657 -8.75 20.00 10.34
N GLY A 658 -7.45 20.17 10.10
CA GLY A 658 -6.38 19.62 10.93
C GLY A 658 -6.13 18.13 10.70
N GLU A 659 -6.72 17.56 9.65
CA GLU A 659 -6.43 16.19 9.27
C GLU A 659 -5.05 16.07 8.62
N VAL A 660 -4.27 15.09 9.07
CA VAL A 660 -2.91 14.84 8.60
C VAL A 660 -2.90 13.54 7.82
N PHE A 661 -2.65 13.62 6.52
CA PHE A 661 -2.47 12.47 5.64
C PHE A 661 -1.02 12.02 5.66
N ILE A 662 -0.80 10.73 5.81
CA ILE A 662 0.53 10.12 5.98
C ILE A 662 0.64 8.99 4.96
N ALA A 663 1.54 9.15 4.00
CA ALA A 663 1.91 8.13 3.03
C ALA A 663 3.12 7.34 3.54
N THR A 664 2.99 6.02 3.59
CA THR A 664 4.09 5.10 3.93
C THR A 664 4.40 4.19 2.76
N VAL A 665 5.53 3.49 2.78
CA VAL A 665 5.87 2.52 1.73
C VAL A 665 4.86 1.37 1.59
N THR A 666 3.99 1.15 2.59
CA THR A 666 2.98 0.09 2.58
C THR A 666 1.53 0.61 2.57
N GLY A 667 1.34 1.90 2.24
CA GLY A 667 0.03 2.50 2.02
C GLY A 667 -0.22 3.76 2.84
N MET A 668 -1.36 4.39 2.59
CA MET A 668 -1.71 5.68 3.17
C MET A 668 -2.78 5.57 4.24
N LEU A 669 -2.66 6.39 5.26
CA LEU A 669 -3.65 6.61 6.31
C LEU A 669 -3.70 8.09 6.68
N SER A 670 -4.63 8.47 7.54
CA SER A 670 -4.72 9.84 8.06
C SER A 670 -5.05 9.84 9.55
N TYR A 671 -4.61 10.90 10.22
CA TYR A 671 -4.75 11.14 11.64
C TYR A 671 -5.39 12.50 11.86
N GLN A 672 -6.44 12.56 12.69
CA GLN A 672 -7.03 13.84 13.07
C GLN A 672 -6.19 14.51 14.15
N SER A 673 -5.45 15.54 13.75
CA SER A 673 -4.74 16.44 14.67
C SER A 673 -5.68 17.48 15.28
N ASP A 674 -5.16 18.20 16.27
CA ASP A 674 -5.83 19.27 17.01
C ASP A 674 -5.54 20.68 16.47
N ALA A 675 -4.58 20.83 15.56
CA ALA A 675 -4.20 22.13 14.99
C ALA A 675 -4.90 22.40 13.66
N VAL A 676 -5.44 23.61 13.53
CA VAL A 676 -6.02 24.17 12.30
C VAL A 676 -5.42 25.56 12.05
N ALA A 677 -5.40 26.02 10.81
CA ALA A 677 -4.93 27.36 10.48
C ALA A 677 -5.76 28.45 11.17
N GLY A 678 -5.07 29.47 11.65
CA GLY A 678 -5.68 30.61 12.32
C GLY A 678 -6.53 31.47 11.37
N GLY A 679 -7.75 31.79 11.78
CA GLY A 679 -8.60 32.78 11.10
C GLY A 679 -8.48 34.18 11.71
N ARG A 680 -8.86 35.23 10.95
CA ARG A 680 -8.94 36.62 11.47
C ARG A 680 -9.93 36.80 12.63
N THR A 681 -10.88 35.87 12.75
CA THR A 681 -11.88 35.81 13.82
C THR A 681 -12.02 34.36 14.27
N HIS A 682 -12.14 34.12 15.57
CA HIS A 682 -12.49 32.80 16.08
C HIS A 682 -13.85 32.34 15.52
N LYS A 683 -13.97 31.07 15.14
CA LYS A 683 -15.27 30.47 14.78
C LYS A 683 -16.23 30.65 15.98
N SER A 684 -17.44 31.14 15.71
CA SER A 684 -18.47 31.37 16.75
C SER A 684 -19.07 30.08 17.29
N GLU A 685 -18.92 28.98 16.56
CA GLU A 685 -19.41 27.65 16.91
C GLU A 685 -18.22 26.78 17.29
N ILE A 686 -18.00 26.62 18.59
CA ILE A 686 -17.04 25.66 19.13
C ILE A 686 -17.73 24.31 19.17
N GLU A 687 -17.19 23.33 18.45
CA GLU A 687 -17.63 21.94 18.53
C GLU A 687 -16.84 21.21 19.62
N VAL A 688 -17.52 20.38 20.40
CA VAL A 688 -16.93 19.58 21.47
C VAL A 688 -17.18 18.12 21.13
N PHE A 689 -16.10 17.32 21.04
CA PHE A 689 -16.18 15.89 20.79
C PHE A 689 -15.33 15.08 21.76
N PRO A 690 -15.79 13.88 22.16
CA PRO A 690 -17.13 13.35 21.91
C PRO A 690 -18.18 14.07 22.78
N ASN A 691 -19.35 14.32 22.22
CA ASN A 691 -20.47 14.88 22.97
C ASN A 691 -21.75 14.06 22.69
N PRO A 692 -22.31 13.33 23.69
CA PRO A 692 -21.87 13.29 25.09
C PRO A 692 -20.58 12.50 25.28
N VAL A 693 -19.76 12.95 26.23
CA VAL A 693 -18.69 12.14 26.81
C VAL A 693 -19.36 11.00 27.57
N ARG A 694 -19.13 9.75 27.14
CA ARG A 694 -19.64 8.57 27.84
C ARG A 694 -18.75 8.20 29.02
N GLU A 695 -19.29 7.43 29.95
CA GLU A 695 -18.59 6.96 31.16
C GLU A 695 -17.37 6.06 30.88
N ASP A 696 -17.23 5.56 29.65
CA ASP A 696 -16.11 4.78 29.13
C ASP A 696 -15.11 5.60 28.29
N TYR A 697 -15.21 6.93 28.29
CA TYR A 697 -14.26 7.81 27.60
C TYR A 697 -13.06 8.16 28.49
N ASP A 698 -11.87 7.68 28.12
CA ASP A 698 -10.65 7.83 28.91
C ASP A 698 -9.80 9.07 28.59
N GLY A 699 -10.28 9.97 27.72
CA GLY A 699 -9.59 11.22 27.38
C GLY A 699 -9.20 11.32 25.92
#